data_AF-A0A0G1WQY4-F1
#
_entry.id   AF-A0A0G1WQY4-F1
#
_cell.length_a   1.000
_cell.length_b   1.000
_cell.length_c   1.000
_cell.angle_alpha   90.00
_cell.angle_beta   90.00
_cell.angle_gamma   90.00
#
_symmetry.space_group_name_H-M   'P 1'
#
loop_
_entity.id
_entity.type
_entity.pdbx_description
1 polymer ?
#
loop_
_entity_poly.entity_id
_entity_poly.type
_entity_poly.pdbx_seq_one_letter_code
_entity_poly.pdbx_strand_id
1 'polypeptide(L)'
;MCGITGVLSLGATMTPQDADDVRAMTMALKHRGPDAQNIHAEPKCVLGNSRLSIIDLSDNGLLPMSNQDHTVWLSYNGEITNFRELRSKFGLDKKYRFRSTSDTEVLIHLYEELGLAFLDHLSGMFSFCLYDKRIQKAYVVRDLYGTRPLFYMIKNSRFYFASEIKAFLELPFFNKKLDHEGLYHYFSLAYIPGKHTPFEDVREVLGGYLFEIDLLCGHFQEKEYYHLKYQPDYTLSEPVAAKKLHDLMQDAVRRNLISDAPLGLTLSGGVDTGCLLALATELGHRNLHTFGVKVNEPSFDESRYQKILVDHFNPIHHEIVLNPRDVVEQLTTHMAYMDEPTGDGAAISNYILAQEAKKHVRVLLSGEGGDEVFNAYETHGAYKIRKLYRQLAPLQIRKLIRLIANKMPVSHSKLSVDFLLKRFSAGAEYGVAEAHFYWRHVLAEAEKKELMPKHSGFQPSDRLFTEMFDSLTYNDDLNKISHIDMRYFLIDDLMVKNDRMYMAHSIEARFPYLDQELVEFCARIPPSLKIKGFTRRYIQKAAMRDILPRQIYRRKNMGLEMPHSIWFMNELRDTGENYFSKKNVEKTEILDAEKVRVLWHQHLSRERDNGRALWCILIFLVWFDLFIYNGDYKKYWR
;
A
#
# COMPACT_ATOMS: atom_id res chain seq x y z
N MET A 1 -4.60 -13.98 -6.86
CA MET A 1 -3.69 -12.84 -7.10
C MET A 1 -2.78 -13.13 -8.28
N CYS A 2 -2.49 -12.16 -9.13
CA CYS A 2 -1.83 -12.40 -10.41
C CYS A 2 -0.87 -11.26 -10.79
N GLY A 3 -0.18 -11.41 -11.91
CA GLY A 3 0.32 -10.28 -12.69
C GLY A 3 -0.56 -10.11 -13.92
N ILE A 4 -0.98 -8.88 -14.23
CA ILE A 4 -1.58 -8.55 -15.52
C ILE A 4 -0.60 -7.73 -16.35
N THR A 5 -0.66 -7.92 -17.66
CA THR A 5 0.06 -7.13 -18.66
C THR A 5 -0.83 -7.00 -19.89
N GLY A 6 -0.53 -6.02 -20.73
CA GLY A 6 -1.15 -5.98 -22.04
C GLY A 6 -0.86 -4.71 -22.79
N VAL A 7 -1.31 -4.73 -24.03
CA VAL A 7 -1.22 -3.61 -24.96
C VAL A 7 -2.53 -3.46 -25.70
N LEU A 8 -3.00 -2.21 -25.78
CA LEU A 8 -4.24 -1.83 -26.43
C LEU A 8 -3.93 -0.90 -27.60
N SER A 9 -4.64 -1.11 -28.71
CA SER A 9 -4.59 -0.24 -29.89
C SER A 9 -5.05 1.17 -29.55
N LEU A 10 -4.28 2.18 -29.94
CA LEU A 10 -4.78 3.55 -30.09
C LEU A 10 -4.99 3.88 -31.57
N GLY A 11 -5.84 3.09 -32.23
CA GLY A 11 -6.21 3.25 -33.65
C GLY A 11 -5.46 2.34 -34.63
N ALA A 12 -4.25 1.88 -34.29
CA ALA A 12 -3.43 1.01 -35.17
C ALA A 12 -3.62 -0.50 -34.89
N THR A 13 -3.59 -1.34 -35.92
CA THR A 13 -3.68 -2.81 -35.78
C THR A 13 -2.51 -3.37 -34.98
N MET A 14 -2.75 -4.41 -34.17
CA MET A 14 -1.68 -5.15 -33.48
C MET A 14 -0.75 -5.85 -34.46
N THR A 15 0.52 -5.93 -34.08
CA THR A 15 1.59 -6.62 -34.82
C THR A 15 2.05 -7.85 -34.06
N PRO A 16 2.76 -8.80 -34.69
CA PRO A 16 3.40 -9.91 -33.98
C PRO A 16 4.35 -9.44 -32.88
N GLN A 17 5.04 -8.31 -33.08
CA GLN A 17 5.92 -7.71 -32.08
C GLN A 17 5.16 -7.29 -30.81
N ASP A 18 3.95 -6.75 -30.95
CA ASP A 18 3.11 -6.39 -29.79
C ASP A 18 2.80 -7.63 -28.92
N ALA A 19 2.63 -8.81 -29.53
CA ALA A 19 2.41 -10.06 -28.80
C ALA A 19 3.69 -10.57 -28.13
N ASP A 20 4.84 -10.42 -28.77
CA ASP A 20 6.14 -10.78 -28.21
C ASP A 20 6.50 -9.88 -27.02
N ASP A 21 6.23 -8.58 -27.15
CA ASP A 21 6.38 -7.58 -26.09
C ASP A 21 5.53 -7.96 -24.87
N VAL A 22 4.24 -8.24 -25.04
CA VAL A 22 3.37 -8.68 -23.93
C VAL A 22 3.82 -10.00 -23.33
N ARG A 23 4.37 -10.93 -24.13
CA ARG A 23 4.93 -12.17 -23.60
C ARG A 23 6.14 -11.91 -22.70
N ALA A 24 7.05 -11.03 -23.10
CA ALA A 24 8.21 -10.64 -22.29
C ALA A 24 7.77 -9.93 -20.99
N MET A 25 6.85 -8.97 -21.11
CA MET A 25 6.23 -8.29 -19.96
C MET A 25 5.61 -9.30 -18.98
N THR A 26 4.85 -10.27 -19.49
CA THR A 26 4.17 -11.29 -18.65
C THR A 26 5.20 -12.17 -17.93
N MET A 27 6.27 -12.56 -18.63
CA MET A 27 7.34 -13.38 -18.07
C MET A 27 8.05 -12.69 -16.90
N ALA A 28 8.25 -11.37 -16.96
CA ALA A 28 8.81 -10.58 -15.86
C ALA A 28 7.96 -10.60 -14.58
N LEU A 29 6.68 -11.01 -14.66
CA LEU A 29 5.75 -11.08 -13.53
C LEU A 29 5.53 -12.52 -13.03
N LYS A 30 6.43 -13.46 -13.35
CA LYS A 30 6.29 -14.87 -12.94
C LYS A 30 6.25 -15.06 -11.42
N HIS A 31 7.00 -14.27 -10.64
CA HIS A 31 7.00 -14.34 -9.18
C HIS A 31 5.62 -14.08 -8.59
N ARG A 32 4.82 -13.22 -9.23
CA ARG A 32 3.44 -12.93 -8.82
C ARG A 32 2.49 -14.10 -9.03
N GLY A 33 2.72 -14.90 -10.07
CA GLY A 33 1.80 -15.93 -10.53
C GLY A 33 2.55 -17.13 -11.12
N PRO A 34 3.14 -17.98 -10.27
CA PRO A 34 4.02 -19.05 -10.72
C PRO A 34 3.27 -20.25 -11.33
N ASP A 35 1.95 -20.35 -11.17
CA ASP A 35 1.20 -21.56 -11.53
C ASP A 35 0.88 -21.63 -13.04
N ALA A 36 0.62 -20.50 -13.71
CA ALA A 36 0.37 -20.46 -15.15
C ALA A 36 0.69 -19.09 -15.75
N GLN A 37 1.15 -19.06 -17.01
CA GLN A 37 1.35 -17.83 -17.78
C GLN A 37 0.74 -17.97 -19.17
N ASN A 38 -0.19 -17.09 -19.53
CA ASN A 38 -0.83 -17.10 -20.84
C ASN A 38 -0.96 -15.70 -21.40
N ILE A 39 -1.08 -15.63 -22.73
CA ILE A 39 -1.47 -14.43 -23.45
C ILE A 39 -2.67 -14.71 -24.35
N HIS A 40 -3.49 -13.71 -24.59
CA HIS A 40 -4.57 -13.73 -25.55
C HIS A 40 -4.40 -12.56 -26.52
N ALA A 41 -4.31 -12.84 -27.82
CA ALA A 41 -4.10 -11.84 -28.86
C ALA A 41 -5.33 -11.71 -29.75
N GLU A 42 -5.75 -10.47 -29.96
CA GLU A 42 -6.81 -10.04 -30.88
C GLU A 42 -6.26 -8.92 -31.80
N PRO A 43 -6.91 -8.61 -32.94
CA PRO A 43 -6.41 -7.60 -33.87
C PRO A 43 -6.19 -6.20 -33.27
N LYS A 44 -6.82 -5.90 -32.13
CA LYS A 44 -6.82 -4.59 -31.46
C LYS A 44 -6.25 -4.59 -30.04
N CYS A 45 -5.90 -5.75 -29.49
CA CYS A 45 -5.27 -5.84 -28.17
C CYS A 45 -4.51 -7.15 -27.98
N VAL A 46 -3.53 -7.14 -27.09
CA VAL A 46 -2.95 -8.36 -26.52
C VAL A 46 -3.03 -8.26 -24.99
N LEU A 47 -3.59 -9.28 -24.36
CA LEU A 47 -3.75 -9.39 -22.91
C LEU A 47 -2.82 -10.49 -22.40
N GLY A 48 -2.19 -10.29 -21.25
CA GLY A 48 -1.31 -11.27 -20.61
C GLY A 48 -1.62 -11.44 -19.13
N ASN A 49 -1.45 -12.65 -18.63
CA ASN A 49 -1.61 -12.97 -17.22
C ASN A 49 -0.54 -13.95 -16.72
N SER A 50 -0.08 -13.70 -15.50
CA SER A 50 0.73 -14.58 -14.67
C SER A 50 -0.12 -14.96 -13.45
N ARG A 51 -0.53 -16.22 -13.30
CA ARG A 51 -1.58 -16.66 -12.37
C ARG A 51 -1.03 -17.31 -11.10
N LEU A 52 -1.47 -16.85 -9.93
CA LEU A 52 -1.45 -17.64 -8.70
C LEU A 52 -2.87 -18.16 -8.45
N SER A 53 -3.02 -19.48 -8.41
CA SER A 53 -4.29 -20.16 -8.26
C SER A 53 -4.69 -20.20 -6.78
N ILE A 54 -5.77 -19.49 -6.45
CA ILE A 54 -6.32 -19.35 -5.08
C ILE A 54 -7.78 -19.83 -5.02
N ILE A 55 -8.63 -19.33 -5.92
CA ILE A 55 -10.00 -19.81 -6.12
C ILE A 55 -10.06 -20.52 -7.46
N ASP A 56 -10.71 -21.69 -7.48
CA ASP A 56 -10.77 -22.62 -8.61
C ASP A 56 -9.37 -23.03 -9.09
N LEU A 57 -8.80 -24.06 -8.45
CA LEU A 57 -7.45 -24.53 -8.77
C LEU A 57 -7.37 -25.29 -10.12
N SER A 58 -8.48 -25.44 -10.83
CA SER A 58 -8.53 -26.12 -12.13
C SER A 58 -8.17 -25.20 -13.30
N ASP A 59 -8.09 -25.79 -14.50
CA ASP A 59 -7.88 -25.05 -15.74
C ASP A 59 -9.07 -24.13 -16.11
N ASN A 60 -10.25 -24.34 -15.52
CA ASN A 60 -11.39 -23.45 -15.74
C ASN A 60 -11.15 -22.04 -15.20
N GLY A 61 -10.23 -21.88 -14.23
CA GLY A 61 -9.84 -20.60 -13.68
C GLY A 61 -8.68 -19.90 -14.41
N LEU A 62 -8.24 -20.41 -15.58
CA LEU A 62 -7.14 -19.81 -16.34
C LEU A 62 -7.47 -18.38 -16.82
N LEU A 63 -6.43 -17.56 -16.87
CA LEU A 63 -6.46 -16.16 -17.31
C LEU A 63 -5.52 -15.96 -18.51
N PRO A 64 -5.79 -15.01 -19.43
CA PRO A 64 -7.01 -14.21 -19.55
C PRO A 64 -8.27 -15.07 -19.77
N MET A 65 -9.37 -14.72 -19.11
CA MET A 65 -10.63 -15.48 -19.16
C MET A 65 -11.62 -14.82 -20.12
N SER A 66 -12.41 -15.61 -20.84
CA SER A 66 -13.52 -15.12 -21.69
C SER A 66 -14.89 -15.52 -21.17
N ASN A 67 -15.94 -14.86 -21.67
CA ASN A 67 -17.29 -15.43 -21.66
C ASN A 67 -17.41 -16.61 -22.65
N GLN A 68 -18.60 -17.22 -22.74
CA GLN A 68 -18.81 -18.46 -23.48
C GLN A 68 -18.62 -18.34 -25.00
N ASP A 69 -18.94 -17.19 -25.58
CA ASP A 69 -18.86 -16.93 -27.02
C ASP A 69 -17.57 -16.18 -27.42
N HIS A 70 -16.64 -15.99 -26.48
CA HIS A 70 -15.36 -15.32 -26.68
C HIS A 70 -15.48 -13.86 -27.16
N THR A 71 -16.56 -13.17 -26.81
CA THR A 71 -16.79 -11.77 -27.14
C THR A 71 -16.32 -10.79 -26.07
N VAL A 72 -16.24 -11.24 -24.82
CA VAL A 72 -15.70 -10.47 -23.69
C VAL A 72 -14.52 -11.23 -23.10
N TRP A 73 -13.40 -10.52 -22.90
CA TRP A 73 -12.17 -11.04 -22.32
C TRP A 73 -11.73 -10.22 -21.12
N LEU A 74 -11.17 -10.89 -20.11
CA LEU A 74 -10.73 -10.28 -18.86
C LEU A 74 -9.32 -10.76 -18.52
N SER A 75 -8.39 -9.81 -18.42
CA SER A 75 -7.11 -9.99 -17.74
C SER A 75 -7.24 -9.48 -16.32
N TYR A 76 -7.00 -10.35 -15.32
CA TYR A 76 -7.38 -10.08 -13.93
C TYR A 76 -6.24 -10.29 -12.93
N ASN A 77 -6.07 -9.35 -12.00
CA ASN A 77 -5.23 -9.48 -10.81
C ASN A 77 -6.01 -9.01 -9.59
N GLY A 78 -6.53 -9.94 -8.80
CA GLY A 78 -7.23 -9.57 -7.60
C GLY A 78 -8.06 -10.68 -6.99
N GLU A 79 -8.97 -10.25 -6.13
CA GLU A 79 -10.08 -11.02 -5.58
C GLU A 79 -11.27 -10.07 -5.37
N ILE A 80 -12.44 -10.41 -5.93
CA ILE A 80 -13.72 -9.76 -5.60
C ILE A 80 -14.33 -10.49 -4.41
N THR A 81 -14.12 -9.97 -3.20
CA THR A 81 -14.44 -10.68 -1.96
C THR A 81 -15.95 -10.92 -1.78
N ASN A 82 -16.81 -10.12 -2.41
CA ASN A 82 -18.27 -10.29 -2.38
C ASN A 82 -18.85 -11.03 -3.60
N PHE A 83 -18.05 -11.70 -4.44
CA PHE A 83 -18.51 -12.32 -5.69
C PHE A 83 -19.67 -13.32 -5.51
N ARG A 84 -19.67 -14.10 -4.42
CA ARG A 84 -20.77 -15.05 -4.12
C ARG A 84 -22.08 -14.32 -3.82
N GLU A 85 -22.01 -13.21 -3.10
CA GLU A 85 -23.15 -12.36 -2.78
C GLU A 85 -23.70 -11.72 -4.06
N LEU A 86 -22.82 -11.22 -4.94
CA LEU A 86 -23.21 -10.64 -6.22
C LEU A 86 -23.83 -11.66 -7.18
N ARG A 87 -23.24 -12.86 -7.28
CA ARG A 87 -23.77 -13.98 -8.08
C ARG A 87 -25.21 -14.31 -7.69
N SER A 88 -25.50 -14.36 -6.39
CA SER A 88 -26.85 -14.56 -5.86
C SER A 88 -27.75 -13.34 -6.09
N LYS A 89 -27.28 -12.13 -5.74
CA LYS A 89 -28.06 -10.88 -5.80
C LYS A 89 -28.62 -10.60 -7.20
N PHE A 90 -27.82 -10.83 -8.24
CA PHE A 90 -28.21 -10.61 -9.64
C PHE A 90 -28.78 -11.86 -10.32
N GLY A 91 -28.91 -12.97 -9.58
CA GLY A 91 -29.46 -14.23 -10.08
C GLY A 91 -28.69 -14.81 -11.26
N LEU A 92 -27.36 -14.65 -11.27
CA LEU A 92 -26.52 -14.99 -12.44
C LEU A 92 -26.61 -16.48 -12.78
N ASP A 93 -26.76 -17.36 -11.79
CA ASP A 93 -26.94 -18.81 -11.98
C ASP A 93 -28.18 -19.19 -12.82
N LYS A 94 -29.19 -18.30 -12.88
CA LYS A 94 -30.39 -18.53 -13.69
C LYS A 94 -30.22 -18.06 -15.13
N LYS A 95 -29.22 -17.23 -15.39
CA LYS A 95 -28.99 -16.53 -16.67
C LYS A 95 -27.81 -17.11 -17.44
N TYR A 96 -26.77 -17.55 -16.72
CA TYR A 96 -25.52 -18.01 -17.29
C TYR A 96 -25.15 -19.40 -16.80
N ARG A 97 -24.40 -20.13 -17.62
CA ARG A 97 -23.79 -21.41 -17.23
C ARG A 97 -22.33 -21.16 -16.87
N PHE A 98 -22.03 -21.19 -15.58
CA PHE A 98 -20.68 -21.03 -15.07
C PHE A 98 -19.84 -22.27 -15.38
N ARG A 99 -18.62 -22.06 -15.90
CA ARG A 99 -17.61 -23.13 -16.06
C ARG A 99 -16.59 -23.15 -14.93
N SER A 100 -16.46 -22.04 -14.20
CA SER A 100 -15.51 -21.82 -13.11
C SER A 100 -16.24 -21.48 -11.81
N THR A 101 -15.57 -21.73 -10.68
CA THR A 101 -15.98 -21.23 -9.37
C THR A 101 -15.27 -19.94 -8.98
N SER A 102 -14.39 -19.41 -9.84
CA SER A 102 -13.68 -18.15 -9.63
C SER A 102 -14.61 -16.95 -9.72
N ASP A 103 -14.29 -15.96 -8.90
CA ASP A 103 -14.78 -14.58 -8.97
C ASP A 103 -14.61 -13.92 -10.36
N THR A 104 -13.59 -14.33 -11.12
CA THR A 104 -13.31 -13.83 -12.48
C THR A 104 -14.50 -14.01 -13.43
N GLU A 105 -15.13 -15.19 -13.43
CA GLU A 105 -16.28 -15.45 -14.31
C GLU A 105 -17.52 -14.66 -13.87
N VAL A 106 -17.67 -14.44 -12.56
CA VAL A 106 -18.73 -13.57 -12.03
C VAL A 106 -18.56 -12.13 -12.53
N LEU A 107 -17.33 -11.60 -12.56
CA LEU A 107 -17.09 -10.26 -13.10
C LEU A 107 -17.51 -10.12 -14.56
N ILE A 108 -17.16 -11.11 -15.39
CA ILE A 108 -17.51 -11.11 -16.82
C ILE A 108 -19.03 -11.06 -17.00
N HIS A 109 -19.77 -11.91 -16.28
CA HIS A 109 -21.23 -11.94 -16.37
C HIS A 109 -21.90 -10.72 -15.73
N LEU A 110 -21.34 -10.16 -14.66
CA LEU A 110 -21.82 -8.89 -14.11
C LEU A 110 -21.70 -7.74 -15.12
N TYR A 111 -20.59 -7.69 -15.86
CA TYR A 111 -20.41 -6.72 -16.94
C TYR A 111 -21.44 -6.93 -18.07
N GLU A 112 -21.71 -8.17 -18.46
CA GLU A 112 -22.74 -8.47 -19.47
C GLU A 112 -24.15 -8.02 -19.03
N GLU A 113 -24.45 -8.10 -17.74
CA GLU A 113 -25.76 -7.72 -17.18
C GLU A 113 -25.91 -6.22 -16.94
N LEU A 114 -24.85 -5.55 -16.47
CA LEU A 114 -24.94 -4.18 -15.93
C LEU A 114 -24.12 -3.16 -16.72
N GLY A 115 -23.35 -3.60 -17.72
CA GLY A 115 -22.32 -2.77 -18.34
C GLY A 115 -21.32 -2.31 -17.29
N LEU A 116 -20.90 -1.04 -17.34
CA LEU A 116 -19.97 -0.47 -16.35
C LEU A 116 -20.57 -0.22 -14.96
N ALA A 117 -21.90 -0.26 -14.81
CA ALA A 117 -22.54 -0.05 -13.51
C ALA A 117 -22.23 -1.17 -12.50
N PHE A 118 -21.71 -2.31 -12.95
CA PHE A 118 -21.26 -3.37 -12.04
C PHE A 118 -20.15 -2.93 -11.07
N LEU A 119 -19.34 -1.92 -11.45
CA LEU A 119 -18.24 -1.42 -10.63
C LEU A 119 -18.73 -0.88 -9.28
N ASP A 120 -19.93 -0.30 -9.23
CA ASP A 120 -20.56 0.25 -8.03
C ASP A 120 -20.91 -0.83 -6.98
N HIS A 121 -20.78 -2.12 -7.34
CA HIS A 121 -21.14 -3.25 -6.48
C HIS A 121 -19.94 -4.07 -6.02
N LEU A 122 -18.74 -3.81 -6.55
CA LEU A 122 -17.57 -4.62 -6.27
C LEU A 122 -16.97 -4.23 -4.92
N SER A 123 -16.82 -5.22 -4.02
CA SER A 123 -15.94 -5.12 -2.85
C SER A 123 -14.77 -6.07 -3.06
N GLY A 124 -13.56 -5.61 -2.76
CA GLY A 124 -12.36 -6.42 -2.88
C GLY A 124 -11.16 -5.60 -3.35
N MET A 125 -10.20 -6.32 -3.89
CA MET A 125 -8.86 -5.84 -4.19
C MET A 125 -8.49 -6.34 -5.57
N PHE A 126 -8.51 -5.46 -6.57
CA PHE A 126 -8.43 -5.86 -7.98
C PHE A 126 -7.81 -4.81 -8.89
N SER A 127 -7.09 -5.29 -9.89
CA SER A 127 -6.80 -4.55 -11.11
C SER A 127 -7.09 -5.44 -12.30
N PHE A 128 -7.69 -4.89 -13.35
CA PHE A 128 -8.04 -5.68 -14.54
C PHE A 128 -8.10 -4.88 -15.82
N CYS A 129 -7.99 -5.58 -16.94
CA CYS A 129 -8.35 -5.08 -18.25
C CYS A 129 -9.48 -5.94 -18.81
N LEU A 130 -10.65 -5.33 -19.04
CA LEU A 130 -11.79 -5.94 -19.70
C LEU A 130 -11.83 -5.47 -21.16
N TYR A 131 -11.82 -6.39 -22.11
CA TYR A 131 -11.97 -6.13 -23.54
C TYR A 131 -13.34 -6.64 -24.02
N ASP A 132 -14.14 -5.76 -24.60
CA ASP A 132 -15.39 -6.13 -25.27
C ASP A 132 -15.25 -5.97 -26.78
N LYS A 133 -15.20 -7.10 -27.47
CA LYS A 133 -15.04 -7.22 -28.93
C LYS A 133 -16.26 -6.70 -29.69
N ARG A 134 -17.45 -6.71 -29.09
CA ARG A 134 -18.71 -6.32 -29.76
C ARG A 134 -18.75 -4.82 -30.00
N ILE A 135 -18.23 -4.06 -29.02
CA ILE A 135 -18.18 -2.59 -29.06
C ILE A 135 -16.77 -2.04 -29.32
N GLN A 136 -15.76 -2.92 -29.44
CA GLN A 136 -14.36 -2.55 -29.66
C GLN A 136 -13.81 -1.56 -28.61
N LYS A 137 -14.16 -1.81 -27.34
CA LYS A 137 -13.67 -1.02 -26.20
C LYS A 137 -12.90 -1.89 -25.22
N ALA A 138 -11.95 -1.26 -24.55
CA ALA A 138 -11.26 -1.82 -23.40
C ALA A 138 -11.40 -0.91 -22.17
N TYR A 139 -11.47 -1.53 -21.00
CA TYR A 139 -11.56 -0.86 -19.71
C TYR A 139 -10.43 -1.36 -18.81
N VAL A 140 -9.49 -0.47 -18.49
CA VAL A 140 -8.38 -0.75 -17.57
C VAL A 140 -8.77 -0.16 -16.22
N VAL A 141 -9.06 -1.00 -15.24
CA VAL A 141 -9.71 -0.63 -13.97
C VAL A 141 -8.79 -0.97 -12.80
N ARG A 142 -8.66 -0.04 -11.84
CA ARG A 142 -8.02 -0.27 -10.55
C ARG A 142 -9.05 -0.15 -9.43
N ASP A 143 -8.94 -0.99 -8.39
CA ASP A 143 -9.90 -1.07 -7.29
C ASP A 143 -10.09 0.24 -6.51
N LEU A 144 -11.14 0.25 -5.68
CA LEU A 144 -11.65 1.38 -4.92
C LEU A 144 -10.57 2.17 -4.16
N TYR A 145 -9.58 1.46 -3.61
CA TYR A 145 -8.55 2.03 -2.75
C TYR A 145 -7.13 1.86 -3.32
N GLY A 146 -6.99 1.42 -4.57
CA GLY A 146 -5.69 1.21 -5.19
C GLY A 146 -4.84 0.10 -4.56
N THR A 147 -5.47 -0.88 -3.90
CA THR A 147 -4.79 -1.99 -3.21
C THR A 147 -3.99 -2.87 -4.15
N ARG A 148 -4.46 -3.04 -5.40
CA ARG A 148 -3.72 -3.76 -6.44
C ARG A 148 -3.05 -2.78 -7.38
N PRO A 149 -1.75 -2.93 -7.62
CA PRO A 149 -1.03 -2.00 -8.47
C PRO A 149 -1.44 -2.15 -9.93
N LEU A 150 -1.43 -1.02 -10.61
CA LEU A 150 -1.73 -0.93 -12.03
C LEU A 150 -1.05 0.32 -12.60
N PHE A 151 -0.15 0.10 -13.55
CA PHE A 151 0.61 1.13 -14.23
C PHE A 151 0.28 1.13 -15.70
N TYR A 152 0.54 2.25 -16.35
CA TYR A 152 0.38 2.41 -17.79
C TYR A 152 1.50 3.24 -18.42
N MET A 153 1.72 3.02 -19.70
CA MET A 153 2.61 3.79 -20.56
C MET A 153 1.96 3.98 -21.93
N ILE A 154 2.00 5.20 -22.45
CA ILE A 154 1.46 5.53 -23.77
C ILE A 154 2.63 5.82 -24.70
N LYS A 155 2.81 4.98 -25.72
CA LYS A 155 3.93 5.09 -26.66
C LYS A 155 3.58 4.45 -27.99
N ASN A 156 4.09 4.98 -29.10
CA ASN A 156 3.92 4.39 -30.43
C ASN A 156 2.46 4.07 -30.83
N SER A 157 1.49 4.93 -30.46
CA SER A 157 0.05 4.69 -30.69
C SER A 157 -0.46 3.39 -30.03
N ARG A 158 0.08 3.07 -28.86
CA ARG A 158 -0.30 1.97 -27.98
C ARG A 158 -0.53 2.48 -26.56
N PHE A 159 -1.44 1.81 -25.87
CA PHE A 159 -1.61 1.93 -24.43
C PHE A 159 -1.15 0.61 -23.80
N TYR A 160 0.02 0.62 -23.16
CA TYR A 160 0.55 -0.52 -22.41
C TYR A 160 0.08 -0.42 -20.96
N PHE A 161 -0.24 -1.55 -20.34
CA PHE A 161 -0.54 -1.64 -18.91
C PHE A 161 0.16 -2.84 -18.27
N ALA A 162 0.46 -2.74 -16.98
CA ALA A 162 1.01 -3.85 -16.20
C ALA A 162 0.78 -3.69 -14.69
N SER A 163 0.81 -4.78 -13.94
CA SER A 163 0.79 -4.73 -12.47
C SER A 163 2.06 -4.14 -11.85
N GLU A 164 3.18 -4.13 -12.56
CA GLU A 164 4.52 -3.82 -12.05
C GLU A 164 5.36 -3.08 -13.08
N ILE A 165 6.18 -2.12 -12.63
CA ILE A 165 6.95 -1.24 -13.53
C ILE A 165 8.02 -2.05 -14.27
N LYS A 166 8.62 -3.06 -13.63
CA LYS A 166 9.61 -3.97 -14.26
C LYS A 166 9.11 -4.61 -15.56
N ALA A 167 7.79 -4.78 -15.73
CA ALA A 167 7.24 -5.28 -16.99
C ALA A 167 7.58 -4.36 -18.17
N PHE A 168 7.49 -3.05 -18.00
CA PHE A 168 7.82 -2.10 -19.08
C PHE A 168 9.33 -2.07 -19.39
N LEU A 169 10.19 -2.43 -18.44
CA LEU A 169 11.64 -2.53 -18.66
C LEU A 169 12.02 -3.61 -19.67
N GLU A 170 11.09 -4.53 -19.97
CA GLU A 170 11.26 -5.57 -21.01
C GLU A 170 11.05 -5.04 -22.42
N LEU A 171 10.45 -3.85 -22.57
CA LEU A 171 10.15 -3.29 -23.88
C LEU A 171 11.42 -2.73 -24.51
N PRO A 172 11.74 -3.08 -25.77
CA PRO A 172 13.01 -2.71 -26.41
C PRO A 172 13.18 -1.20 -26.60
N PHE A 173 12.08 -0.44 -26.58
CA PHE A 173 12.05 1.01 -26.72
C PHE A 173 11.80 1.74 -25.39
N PHE A 174 11.86 1.04 -24.26
CA PHE A 174 11.71 1.67 -22.94
C PHE A 174 12.88 2.62 -22.66
N ASN A 175 12.57 3.85 -22.26
CA ASN A 175 13.57 4.84 -21.90
C ASN A 175 13.62 4.98 -20.37
N LYS A 176 14.75 4.66 -19.75
CA LYS A 176 14.94 4.74 -18.29
C LYS A 176 15.16 6.18 -17.80
N LYS A 177 14.44 7.16 -18.38
CA LYS A 177 14.52 8.56 -17.97
C LYS A 177 13.75 8.75 -16.66
N LEU A 178 14.41 9.39 -15.70
CA LEU A 178 13.92 9.51 -14.33
C LEU A 178 12.91 10.65 -14.18
N ASP A 179 11.81 10.40 -13.47
CA ASP A 179 10.91 11.45 -13.00
C ASP A 179 11.49 12.10 -11.74
N HIS A 180 12.23 13.19 -11.95
CA HIS A 180 12.89 13.91 -10.86
C HIS A 180 11.90 14.56 -9.88
N GLU A 181 10.66 14.85 -10.29
CA GLU A 181 9.63 15.40 -9.41
C GLU A 181 9.10 14.32 -8.46
N GLY A 182 8.80 13.13 -9.00
CA GLY A 182 8.44 11.96 -8.19
C GLY A 182 9.50 11.63 -7.13
N LEU A 183 10.78 11.61 -7.54
CA LEU A 183 11.92 11.40 -6.63
C LEU A 183 12.11 12.55 -5.62
N TYR A 184 11.80 13.79 -6.01
CA TYR A 184 11.83 14.93 -5.08
C TYR A 184 10.79 14.78 -3.97
N HIS A 185 9.58 14.31 -4.29
CA HIS A 185 8.55 14.01 -3.30
C HIS A 185 8.91 12.83 -2.41
N TYR A 186 9.54 11.78 -2.97
CA TYR A 186 10.02 10.63 -2.23
C TYR A 186 10.90 11.00 -1.02
N PHE A 187 11.84 11.95 -1.17
CA PHE A 187 12.70 12.32 -0.05
C PHE A 187 11.97 13.03 1.11
N SER A 188 10.77 13.58 0.87
CA SER A 188 9.90 14.08 1.94
C SER A 188 8.98 13.00 2.48
N LEU A 189 8.42 12.16 1.63
CA LEU A 189 7.31 11.27 2.00
C LEU A 189 7.76 9.86 2.40
N ALA A 190 8.94 9.44 1.96
CA ALA A 190 9.43 8.05 1.93
C ALA A 190 8.77 7.17 0.85
N TYR A 191 7.90 7.73 0.01
CA TYR A 191 7.22 7.05 -1.09
C TYR A 191 6.97 8.04 -2.24
N ILE A 192 6.73 7.52 -3.45
CA ILE A 192 6.42 8.35 -4.62
C ILE A 192 4.90 8.56 -4.70
N PRO A 193 4.39 9.81 -4.65
CA PRO A 193 2.96 10.02 -4.49
C PRO A 193 2.16 10.02 -5.80
N GLY A 194 0.91 9.57 -5.71
CA GLY A 194 -0.12 9.77 -6.73
C GLY A 194 0.13 9.01 -8.03
N LYS A 195 0.36 9.72 -9.13
CA LYS A 195 0.58 9.11 -10.45
C LYS A 195 2.06 9.01 -10.84
N HIS A 196 2.93 9.61 -10.05
CA HIS A 196 4.37 9.58 -10.32
C HIS A 196 4.89 8.16 -10.13
N THR A 197 5.91 7.82 -10.90
CA THR A 197 6.76 6.65 -10.66
C THR A 197 8.21 7.13 -10.73
N PRO A 198 9.24 6.28 -10.55
CA PRO A 198 10.61 6.71 -10.77
C PRO A 198 10.91 7.06 -12.23
N PHE A 199 10.03 6.72 -13.19
CA PHE A 199 10.26 6.88 -14.62
C PHE A 199 9.24 7.83 -15.25
N GLU A 200 9.68 8.74 -16.13
CA GLU A 200 8.79 9.74 -16.75
C GLU A 200 7.69 9.12 -17.63
N ASP A 201 8.03 8.04 -18.35
CA ASP A 201 7.17 7.37 -19.33
C ASP A 201 6.08 6.50 -18.67
N VAL A 202 6.23 6.14 -17.39
CA VAL A 202 5.32 5.23 -16.68
C VAL A 202 4.54 6.00 -15.61
N ARG A 203 3.22 5.82 -15.62
CA ARG A 203 2.31 6.44 -14.65
C ARG A 203 1.48 5.38 -13.96
N GLU A 204 1.10 5.66 -12.73
CA GLU A 204 0.23 4.80 -11.95
C GLU A 204 -1.25 5.20 -12.14
N VAL A 205 -2.13 4.21 -12.29
CA VAL A 205 -3.59 4.44 -12.33
C VAL A 205 -4.07 4.66 -10.91
N LEU A 206 -4.82 5.73 -10.62
CA LEU A 206 -5.28 5.98 -9.24
C LEU A 206 -6.34 4.95 -8.79
N GLY A 207 -6.43 4.70 -7.48
CA GLY A 207 -7.52 3.90 -6.90
C GLY A 207 -8.88 4.56 -7.12
N GLY A 208 -9.88 3.77 -7.53
CA GLY A 208 -11.21 4.24 -7.90
C GLY A 208 -11.32 4.84 -9.31
N TYR A 209 -10.29 4.63 -10.15
CA TYR A 209 -10.27 5.11 -11.54
C TYR A 209 -10.24 3.96 -12.56
N LEU A 210 -10.71 4.28 -13.76
CA LEU A 210 -10.57 3.45 -14.95
C LEU A 210 -10.12 4.27 -16.15
N PHE A 211 -9.49 3.61 -17.12
CA PHE A 211 -9.38 4.11 -18.49
C PHE A 211 -10.42 3.42 -19.36
N GLU A 212 -11.26 4.20 -20.02
CA GLU A 212 -12.10 3.75 -21.13
C GLU A 212 -11.38 4.05 -22.43
N ILE A 213 -11.15 3.02 -23.25
CA ILE A 213 -10.35 3.11 -24.47
C ILE A 213 -11.19 2.60 -25.64
N ASP A 214 -11.40 3.46 -26.63
CA ASP A 214 -12.00 3.12 -27.92
C ASP A 214 -10.90 2.69 -28.89
N LEU A 215 -10.88 1.40 -29.23
CA LEU A 215 -9.80 0.79 -30.00
C LEU A 215 -9.91 1.06 -31.52
N LEU A 216 -11.02 1.63 -31.97
CA LEU A 216 -11.25 1.96 -33.37
C LEU A 216 -10.66 3.34 -33.69
N CYS A 217 -11.04 4.36 -32.92
CA CYS A 217 -10.54 5.72 -33.13
C CYS A 217 -9.28 6.05 -32.31
N GLY A 218 -8.93 5.20 -31.34
CA GLY A 218 -7.77 5.40 -30.47
C GLY A 218 -7.97 6.46 -29.39
N HIS A 219 -9.20 6.91 -29.17
CA HIS A 219 -9.52 7.81 -28.08
C HIS A 219 -9.51 7.06 -26.75
N PHE A 220 -8.96 7.67 -25.71
CA PHE A 220 -9.03 7.17 -24.35
C PHE A 220 -9.36 8.29 -23.38
N GLN A 221 -10.07 7.92 -22.31
CA GLN A 221 -10.41 8.83 -21.23
C GLN A 221 -10.23 8.13 -19.89
N GLU A 222 -9.60 8.82 -18.95
CA GLU A 222 -9.56 8.42 -17.56
C GLU A 222 -10.83 8.92 -16.83
N LYS A 223 -11.48 8.06 -16.06
CA LYS A 223 -12.71 8.35 -15.32
C LYS A 223 -12.60 7.86 -13.88
N GLU A 224 -13.00 8.70 -12.94
CA GLU A 224 -13.24 8.27 -11.56
C GLU A 224 -14.60 7.56 -11.53
N TYR A 225 -14.62 6.30 -11.08
CA TYR A 225 -15.86 5.54 -10.89
C TYR A 225 -16.21 5.37 -9.41
N TYR A 226 -15.24 5.49 -8.51
CA TYR A 226 -15.46 5.43 -7.07
C TYR A 226 -14.77 6.57 -6.34
N HIS A 227 -15.52 7.20 -5.42
CA HIS A 227 -15.02 8.28 -4.59
C HIS A 227 -15.55 8.16 -3.16
N LEU A 228 -14.65 7.92 -2.20
CA LEU A 228 -15.00 7.81 -0.78
C LEU A 228 -15.43 9.18 -0.22
N LYS A 229 -16.66 9.28 0.28
CA LYS A 229 -17.22 10.50 0.88
C LYS A 229 -17.38 10.36 2.39
N TYR A 230 -16.82 11.31 3.14
CA TYR A 230 -17.02 11.41 4.57
C TYR A 230 -18.28 12.23 4.87
N GLN A 231 -19.37 11.53 5.18
CA GLN A 231 -20.67 12.11 5.52
C GLN A 231 -21.13 11.62 6.89
N PRO A 232 -20.65 12.23 7.99
CA PRO A 232 -20.97 11.78 9.34
C PRO A 232 -22.47 11.81 9.65
N ASP A 233 -22.98 10.71 10.16
CA ASP A 233 -24.33 10.56 10.67
C ASP A 233 -24.34 10.80 12.19
N TYR A 234 -24.64 12.03 12.59
CA TYR A 234 -24.67 12.44 13.99
C TYR A 234 -25.84 11.86 14.80
N THR A 235 -26.75 11.10 14.17
CA THR A 235 -27.83 10.39 14.87
C THR A 235 -27.36 9.05 15.44
N LEU A 236 -26.19 8.56 15.01
CA LEU A 236 -25.62 7.30 15.48
C LEU A 236 -25.19 7.38 16.95
N SER A 237 -25.83 6.56 17.79
CA SER A 237 -25.39 6.33 19.17
C SER A 237 -24.20 5.36 19.22
N GLU A 238 -23.36 5.48 20.26
CA GLU A 238 -22.19 4.62 20.44
C GLU A 238 -22.53 3.11 20.44
N PRO A 239 -23.54 2.60 21.18
CA PRO A 239 -23.85 1.17 21.18
C PRO A 239 -24.30 0.65 19.81
N VAL A 240 -25.12 1.44 19.10
CA VAL A 240 -25.59 1.08 17.75
C VAL A 240 -24.42 1.06 16.77
N ALA A 241 -23.56 2.09 16.81
CA ALA A 241 -22.38 2.15 15.96
C ALA A 241 -21.40 1.01 16.25
N ALA A 242 -21.16 0.68 17.52
CA ALA A 242 -20.26 -0.41 17.91
C ALA A 242 -20.77 -1.78 17.44
N LYS A 243 -22.08 -2.06 17.63
CA LYS A 243 -22.67 -3.31 17.15
C LYS A 243 -22.60 -3.42 15.63
N LYS A 244 -23.05 -2.39 14.91
CA LYS A 244 -23.03 -2.41 13.44
C LYS A 244 -21.61 -2.52 12.88
N LEU A 245 -20.63 -1.90 13.56
CA LEU A 245 -19.23 -2.03 13.21
C LEU A 245 -18.72 -3.46 13.40
N HIS A 246 -19.06 -4.12 14.52
CA HIS A 246 -18.71 -5.53 14.74
C HIS A 246 -19.26 -6.41 13.62
N ASP A 247 -20.56 -6.29 13.31
CA ASP A 247 -21.22 -7.07 12.25
C ASP A 247 -20.49 -6.89 10.89
N LEU A 248 -20.19 -5.64 10.50
CA LEU A 248 -19.50 -5.34 9.25
C LEU A 248 -18.05 -5.83 9.21
N MET A 249 -17.32 -5.74 10.33
CA MET A 249 -15.97 -6.32 10.41
C MET A 249 -16.03 -7.85 10.31
N GLN A 250 -17.01 -8.50 10.93
CA GLN A 250 -17.19 -9.94 10.83
C GLN A 250 -17.51 -10.36 9.39
N ASP A 251 -18.39 -9.63 8.69
CA ASP A 251 -18.69 -9.87 7.27
C ASP A 251 -17.46 -9.68 6.38
N ALA A 252 -16.69 -8.61 6.60
CA ALA A 252 -15.46 -8.37 5.86
C ALA A 252 -14.45 -9.51 6.06
N VAL A 253 -14.26 -9.99 7.29
CA VAL A 253 -13.40 -11.16 7.56
C VAL A 253 -13.96 -12.42 6.90
N ARG A 254 -15.26 -12.68 7.02
CA ARG A 254 -15.93 -13.84 6.38
C ARG A 254 -15.68 -13.88 4.87
N ARG A 255 -15.87 -12.75 4.18
CA ARG A 255 -15.61 -12.63 2.73
C ARG A 255 -14.14 -12.92 2.39
N ASN A 256 -13.21 -12.42 3.18
CA ASN A 256 -11.76 -12.61 2.96
C ASN A 256 -11.24 -13.99 3.36
N LEU A 257 -12.02 -14.82 4.06
CA LEU A 257 -11.68 -16.21 4.40
C LEU A 257 -12.06 -17.22 3.30
N ILE A 258 -12.72 -16.78 2.22
CA ILE A 258 -13.10 -17.65 1.09
C ILE A 258 -11.85 -17.96 0.24
N SER A 259 -11.34 -19.19 0.31
CA SER A 259 -10.16 -19.62 -0.47
C SER A 259 -10.17 -21.15 -0.65
N ASP A 260 -9.76 -21.64 -1.82
CA ASP A 260 -9.51 -23.07 -2.06
C ASP A 260 -8.04 -23.45 -1.74
N ALA A 261 -7.19 -22.45 -1.48
CA ALA A 261 -5.81 -22.61 -1.05
C ALA A 261 -5.63 -22.32 0.46
N PRO A 262 -4.58 -22.88 1.12
CA PRO A 262 -4.30 -22.60 2.53
C PRO A 262 -4.07 -21.11 2.79
N LEU A 263 -4.68 -20.61 3.87
CA LEU A 263 -4.63 -19.20 4.28
C LEU A 263 -4.15 -19.04 5.72
N GLY A 264 -3.58 -17.87 6.00
CA GLY A 264 -3.14 -17.46 7.33
C GLY A 264 -3.37 -15.97 7.56
N LEU A 265 -2.80 -15.46 8.65
CA LEU A 265 -2.95 -14.06 9.08
C LEU A 265 -1.61 -13.51 9.60
N THR A 266 -1.34 -12.22 9.37
CA THR A 266 -0.23 -11.54 10.04
C THR A 266 -0.59 -11.21 11.49
N LEU A 267 0.35 -11.33 12.42
CA LEU A 267 0.12 -11.12 13.85
C LEU A 267 1.20 -10.22 14.44
N SER A 268 0.91 -8.92 14.50
CA SER A 268 1.82 -7.92 15.11
C SER A 268 1.68 -7.82 16.63
N GLY A 269 0.59 -8.34 17.22
CA GLY A 269 0.20 -8.02 18.59
C GLY A 269 -0.55 -6.69 18.70
N GLY A 270 -0.85 -6.06 17.56
CA GLY A 270 -1.72 -4.90 17.40
C GLY A 270 -3.18 -5.23 17.68
N VAL A 271 -3.99 -4.17 17.84
CA VAL A 271 -5.43 -4.36 17.97
C VAL A 271 -6.02 -4.80 16.62
N ASP A 272 -5.54 -4.30 15.49
CA ASP A 272 -6.09 -4.66 14.17
C ASP A 272 -5.91 -6.15 13.82
N THR A 273 -4.69 -6.67 13.92
CA THR A 273 -4.43 -8.11 13.70
C THR A 273 -5.07 -8.98 14.78
N GLY A 274 -5.14 -8.50 16.03
CA GLY A 274 -5.88 -9.16 17.11
C GLY A 274 -7.39 -9.27 16.82
N CYS A 275 -8.01 -8.21 16.31
CA CYS A 275 -9.42 -8.21 15.90
C CYS A 275 -9.66 -9.22 14.77
N LEU A 276 -8.79 -9.27 13.76
CA LEU A 276 -8.94 -10.23 12.66
C LEU A 276 -8.85 -11.67 13.15
N LEU A 277 -7.88 -11.99 14.01
CA LEU A 277 -7.75 -13.31 14.62
C LEU A 277 -8.99 -13.67 15.47
N ALA A 278 -9.48 -12.72 16.25
CA ALA A 278 -10.66 -12.88 17.09
C ALA A 278 -11.92 -13.17 16.25
N LEU A 279 -12.19 -12.35 15.23
CA LEU A 279 -13.35 -12.51 14.34
C LEU A 279 -13.27 -13.81 13.52
N ALA A 280 -12.08 -14.18 13.03
CA ALA A 280 -11.90 -15.45 12.34
C ALA A 280 -12.17 -16.64 13.28
N THR A 281 -11.78 -16.54 14.56
CA THR A 281 -12.08 -17.54 15.58
C THR A 281 -13.57 -17.65 15.86
N GLU A 282 -14.30 -16.53 15.94
CA GLU A 282 -15.77 -16.50 16.07
C GLU A 282 -16.46 -17.18 14.88
N LEU A 283 -15.92 -16.99 13.68
CA LEU A 283 -16.36 -17.64 12.44
C LEU A 283 -15.97 -19.13 12.35
N GLY A 284 -15.32 -19.69 13.39
CA GLY A 284 -14.99 -21.11 13.49
C GLY A 284 -13.58 -21.50 13.01
N HIS A 285 -12.75 -20.54 12.59
CA HIS A 285 -11.39 -20.81 12.11
C HIS A 285 -10.38 -20.84 13.28
N ARG A 286 -10.29 -21.98 13.99
CA ARG A 286 -9.46 -22.12 15.20
C ARG A 286 -8.00 -22.56 14.97
N ASN A 287 -7.70 -23.14 13.81
CA ASN A 287 -6.37 -23.67 13.48
C ASN A 287 -5.67 -22.82 12.40
N LEU A 288 -5.82 -21.50 12.48
CA LEU A 288 -5.19 -20.60 11.51
C LEU A 288 -3.69 -20.48 11.74
N HIS A 289 -2.95 -20.48 10.65
CA HIS A 289 -1.54 -20.08 10.67
C HIS A 289 -1.45 -18.58 10.94
N THR A 290 -0.65 -18.18 11.91
CA THR A 290 -0.36 -16.77 12.21
C THR A 290 1.14 -16.50 12.14
N PHE A 291 1.53 -15.36 11.58
CA PHE A 291 2.95 -15.01 11.35
C PHE A 291 3.27 -13.67 11.99
N GLY A 292 4.22 -13.65 12.93
CA GLY A 292 4.61 -12.45 13.66
C GLY A 292 6.11 -12.19 13.55
N VAL A 293 6.49 -10.93 13.27
CA VAL A 293 7.90 -10.52 13.33
C VAL A 293 8.27 -10.17 14.76
N LYS A 294 9.41 -10.67 15.21
CA LYS A 294 10.08 -10.29 16.45
C LYS A 294 11.40 -9.61 16.13
N VAL A 295 11.56 -8.40 16.64
CA VAL A 295 12.78 -7.61 16.47
C VAL A 295 13.61 -7.72 17.74
N ASN A 296 14.90 -8.03 17.63
CA ASN A 296 15.83 -8.11 18.76
C ASN A 296 16.26 -6.73 19.30
N GLU A 297 15.34 -5.77 19.32
CA GLU A 297 15.52 -4.42 19.87
C GLU A 297 14.37 -4.12 20.84
N PRO A 298 14.60 -3.98 22.16
CA PRO A 298 13.53 -3.97 23.17
C PRO A 298 12.44 -2.92 22.98
N SER A 299 12.77 -1.75 22.41
CA SER A 299 11.77 -0.69 22.14
C SER A 299 10.92 -0.93 20.89
N PHE A 300 11.35 -1.87 20.03
CA PHE A 300 10.69 -2.26 18.79
C PHE A 300 10.04 -3.65 18.88
N ASP A 301 10.34 -4.43 19.92
CA ASP A 301 9.79 -5.78 20.13
C ASP A 301 8.32 -5.77 20.59
N GLU A 302 7.46 -6.34 19.75
CA GLU A 302 6.01 -6.50 20.01
C GLU A 302 5.62 -7.95 20.34
N SER A 303 6.56 -8.89 20.39
CA SER A 303 6.33 -10.33 20.58
C SER A 303 5.57 -10.66 21.87
N ARG A 304 5.75 -9.89 22.94
CA ARG A 304 4.96 -10.04 24.19
C ARG A 304 3.45 -9.91 23.97
N TYR A 305 3.03 -9.06 23.02
CA TYR A 305 1.61 -8.86 22.71
C TYR A 305 1.10 -9.94 21.75
N GLN A 306 1.95 -10.40 20.84
CA GLN A 306 1.68 -11.57 20.00
C GLN A 306 1.41 -12.79 20.89
N LYS A 307 2.26 -13.03 21.90
CA LYS A 307 2.09 -14.10 22.88
C LYS A 307 0.75 -14.06 23.61
N ILE A 308 0.27 -12.88 24.01
CA ILE A 308 -1.06 -12.75 24.65
C ILE A 308 -2.18 -13.25 23.73
N LEU A 309 -2.11 -12.91 22.44
CA LEU A 309 -3.10 -13.36 21.45
C LEU A 309 -2.96 -14.86 21.18
N VAL A 310 -1.74 -15.37 21.08
CA VAL A 310 -1.45 -16.79 20.88
C VAL A 310 -1.96 -17.63 22.05
N ASP A 311 -1.66 -17.23 23.29
CA ASP A 311 -2.10 -17.94 24.50
C ASP A 311 -3.64 -17.90 24.65
N HIS A 312 -4.30 -16.86 24.11
CA HIS A 312 -5.75 -16.70 24.22
C HIS A 312 -6.54 -17.44 23.14
N PHE A 313 -6.10 -17.36 21.88
CA PHE A 313 -6.82 -17.93 20.73
C PHE A 313 -6.25 -19.26 20.23
N ASN A 314 -5.05 -19.64 20.69
CA ASN A 314 -4.34 -20.87 20.35
C ASN A 314 -4.21 -21.15 18.82
N PRO A 315 -3.76 -20.19 17.99
CA PRO A 315 -3.47 -20.42 16.58
C PRO A 315 -2.19 -21.24 16.38
N ILE A 316 -1.94 -21.67 15.14
CA ILE A 316 -0.64 -22.22 14.73
C ILE A 316 0.31 -21.03 14.49
N HIS A 317 1.05 -20.61 15.52
CA HIS A 317 1.87 -19.41 15.47
C HIS A 317 3.31 -19.66 15.01
N HIS A 318 3.77 -18.82 14.09
CA HIS A 318 5.12 -18.77 13.54
C HIS A 318 5.76 -17.43 13.93
N GLU A 319 6.74 -17.48 14.83
CA GLU A 319 7.55 -16.32 15.23
C GLU A 319 8.77 -16.22 14.31
N ILE A 320 8.89 -15.11 13.57
CA ILE A 320 10.02 -14.81 12.68
C ILE A 320 10.94 -13.81 13.40
N VAL A 321 12.12 -14.26 13.79
CA VAL A 321 13.14 -13.39 14.42
C VAL A 321 13.88 -12.61 13.33
N LEU A 322 13.75 -11.28 13.35
CA LEU A 322 14.45 -10.38 12.45
C LEU A 322 15.71 -9.82 13.11
N ASN A 323 16.86 -10.15 12.55
CA ASN A 323 18.15 -9.62 12.96
C ASN A 323 18.63 -8.53 11.97
N PRO A 324 19.48 -7.59 12.43
CA PRO A 324 20.04 -6.56 11.56
C PRO A 324 20.83 -7.14 10.36
N ARG A 325 21.46 -8.32 10.53
CA ARG A 325 22.18 -9.01 9.45
C ARG A 325 21.25 -9.48 8.34
N ASP A 326 20.06 -9.98 8.69
CA ASP A 326 19.05 -10.39 7.72
C ASP A 326 18.66 -9.18 6.85
N VAL A 327 18.61 -7.98 7.43
CA VAL A 327 18.31 -6.74 6.73
C VAL A 327 19.42 -6.38 5.73
N VAL A 328 20.68 -6.47 6.13
CA VAL A 328 21.84 -6.24 5.25
C VAL A 328 21.81 -7.22 4.07
N GLU A 329 21.59 -8.51 4.36
CA GLU A 329 21.61 -9.59 3.36
C GLU A 329 20.46 -9.49 2.36
N GLN A 330 19.27 -9.05 2.81
CA GLN A 330 18.09 -8.90 1.95
C GLN A 330 17.95 -7.50 1.32
N LEU A 331 18.83 -6.55 1.64
CA LEU A 331 18.74 -5.15 1.16
C LEU A 331 18.65 -5.07 -0.38
N THR A 332 19.48 -5.82 -1.09
CA THR A 332 19.47 -5.80 -2.56
C THR A 332 18.35 -6.67 -3.14
N THR A 333 18.12 -7.85 -2.54
CA THR A 333 17.14 -8.81 -3.06
C THR A 333 15.71 -8.30 -2.95
N HIS A 334 15.28 -7.73 -1.82
CA HIS A 334 13.93 -7.20 -1.70
C HIS A 334 13.70 -6.02 -2.66
N MET A 335 14.71 -5.15 -2.83
CA MET A 335 14.64 -3.97 -3.70
C MET A 335 14.45 -4.37 -5.17
N ALA A 336 15.05 -5.49 -5.61
CA ALA A 336 14.86 -6.04 -6.94
C ALA A 336 13.41 -6.46 -7.27
N TYR A 337 12.57 -6.65 -6.25
CA TYR A 337 11.13 -6.90 -6.41
C TYR A 337 10.27 -5.64 -6.27
N MET A 338 10.80 -4.56 -5.70
CA MET A 338 10.03 -3.37 -5.34
C MET A 338 9.66 -2.47 -6.53
N ASP A 339 10.48 -2.49 -7.59
CA ASP A 339 10.41 -1.62 -8.77
C ASP A 339 10.77 -0.14 -8.56
N GLU A 340 10.51 0.38 -7.38
CA GLU A 340 10.70 1.78 -7.02
C GLU A 340 11.25 1.91 -5.58
N PRO A 341 11.91 3.03 -5.25
CA PRO A 341 12.40 3.23 -3.88
C PRO A 341 11.21 3.50 -2.94
N THR A 342 11.11 2.72 -1.87
CA THR A 342 10.24 2.96 -0.71
C THR A 342 11.08 2.99 0.57
N GLY A 343 10.94 4.07 1.32
CA GLY A 343 11.61 4.28 2.60
C GLY A 343 10.86 3.69 3.79
N ASP A 344 9.78 2.93 3.57
CA ASP A 344 9.15 2.15 4.65
C ASP A 344 10.07 0.98 5.04
N GLY A 345 10.69 1.10 6.21
CA GLY A 345 11.58 0.07 6.75
C GLY A 345 10.91 -1.30 6.91
N ALA A 346 9.58 -1.38 7.04
CA ALA A 346 8.89 -2.65 7.17
C ALA A 346 8.92 -3.50 5.90
N ALA A 347 9.33 -2.96 4.74
CA ALA A 347 9.38 -3.71 3.48
C ALA A 347 10.23 -4.98 3.57
N ILE A 348 11.46 -4.85 4.10
CA ILE A 348 12.37 -5.99 4.28
C ILE A 348 11.77 -7.00 5.26
N SER A 349 11.13 -6.53 6.33
CA SER A 349 10.49 -7.41 7.30
C SER A 349 9.31 -8.20 6.70
N ASN A 350 8.53 -7.56 5.83
CA ASN A 350 7.43 -8.21 5.12
C ASN A 350 7.96 -9.23 4.10
N TYR A 351 9.07 -8.92 3.42
CA TYR A 351 9.72 -9.86 2.50
C TYR A 351 10.13 -11.14 3.22
N ILE A 352 10.83 -11.00 4.37
CA ILE A 352 11.28 -12.13 5.18
C ILE A 352 10.08 -12.89 5.77
N LEU A 353 9.06 -12.20 6.26
CA LEU A 353 7.83 -12.83 6.75
C LEU A 353 7.14 -13.63 5.63
N ALA A 354 7.05 -13.06 4.43
CA ALA A 354 6.45 -13.72 3.27
C ALA A 354 7.24 -14.97 2.86
N GLN A 355 8.57 -14.91 2.93
CA GLN A 355 9.43 -16.07 2.68
C GLN A 355 9.10 -17.25 3.61
N GLU A 356 8.86 -16.98 4.90
CA GLU A 356 8.45 -18.00 5.86
C GLU A 356 7.01 -18.47 5.61
N ALA A 357 6.08 -17.52 5.43
CA ALA A 357 4.67 -17.82 5.24
C ALA A 357 4.40 -18.69 4.01
N LYS A 358 5.16 -18.53 2.93
CA LYS A 358 5.01 -19.30 1.68
C LYS A 358 5.11 -20.81 1.91
N LYS A 359 5.84 -21.25 2.93
CA LYS A 359 6.01 -22.67 3.28
C LYS A 359 4.72 -23.31 3.79
N HIS A 360 3.74 -22.50 4.20
CA HIS A 360 2.53 -22.95 4.88
C HIS A 360 1.24 -22.48 4.20
N VAL A 361 1.24 -21.27 3.63
CA VAL A 361 0.05 -20.63 3.10
C VAL A 361 0.30 -19.97 1.75
N ARG A 362 -0.76 -19.80 0.96
CA ARG A 362 -0.76 -19.00 -0.27
C ARG A 362 -1.48 -17.66 -0.10
N VAL A 363 -2.25 -17.51 0.97
CA VAL A 363 -3.02 -16.30 1.28
C VAL A 363 -2.70 -15.83 2.69
N LEU A 364 -2.50 -14.52 2.88
CA LEU A 364 -2.34 -13.87 4.17
C LEU A 364 -3.36 -12.75 4.33
N LEU A 365 -4.14 -12.79 5.41
CA LEU A 365 -4.93 -11.63 5.83
C LEU A 365 -4.01 -10.67 6.60
N SER A 366 -4.09 -9.39 6.27
CA SER A 366 -3.31 -8.31 6.87
C SER A 366 -4.20 -7.32 7.62
N GLY A 367 -3.66 -6.75 8.70
CA GLY A 367 -4.32 -5.70 9.48
C GLY A 367 -4.19 -4.28 8.90
N GLU A 368 -3.52 -4.13 7.76
CA GLU A 368 -3.35 -2.82 7.08
C GLU A 368 -4.70 -2.23 6.66
N GLY A 369 -4.78 -0.90 6.63
CA GLY A 369 -6.04 -0.16 6.43
C GLY A 369 -6.83 0.10 7.74
N GLY A 370 -6.58 -0.68 8.79
CA GLY A 370 -7.27 -0.50 10.08
C GLY A 370 -6.95 0.85 10.73
N ASP A 371 -5.70 1.28 10.70
CA ASP A 371 -5.29 2.52 11.35
C ASP A 371 -5.83 3.77 10.65
N GLU A 372 -5.94 3.74 9.32
CA GLU A 372 -6.56 4.79 8.50
C GLU A 372 -8.06 4.87 8.75
N VAL A 373 -8.76 3.74 8.64
CA VAL A 373 -10.22 3.66 8.75
C VAL A 373 -10.69 4.09 10.16
N PHE A 374 -9.91 3.77 11.21
CA PHE A 374 -10.29 4.03 12.60
C PHE A 374 -9.58 5.22 13.26
N ASN A 375 -8.83 6.03 12.51
CA ASN A 375 -8.06 7.17 13.03
C ASN A 375 -7.13 6.81 14.21
N ALA A 376 -6.27 5.83 14.01
CA ALA A 376 -5.44 5.26 15.09
C ALA A 376 -4.06 5.92 15.26
N TYR A 377 -3.54 6.60 14.22
CA TYR A 377 -2.21 7.22 14.24
C TYR A 377 -2.00 8.30 15.29
N GLU A 378 -0.74 8.47 15.71
CA GLU A 378 -0.32 9.57 16.58
C GLU A 378 -0.63 10.93 15.97
N THR A 379 -0.57 11.06 14.63
CA THR A 379 -0.90 12.28 13.88
C THR A 379 -2.34 12.75 14.13
N HIS A 380 -3.30 11.82 14.17
CA HIS A 380 -4.70 12.11 14.53
C HIS A 380 -4.84 12.58 15.98
N GLY A 381 -4.06 11.99 16.89
CA GLY A 381 -3.98 12.42 18.28
C GLY A 381 -3.40 13.84 18.39
N ALA A 382 -2.33 14.11 17.66
CA ALA A 382 -1.68 15.41 17.60
C ALA A 382 -2.61 16.49 17.04
N TYR A 383 -3.41 16.20 16.01
CA TYR A 383 -4.45 17.11 15.52
C TYR A 383 -5.41 17.52 16.64
N LYS A 384 -5.91 16.54 17.43
CA LYS A 384 -6.84 16.80 18.53
C LYS A 384 -6.22 17.62 19.66
N ILE A 385 -4.99 17.27 20.05
CA ILE A 385 -4.25 17.98 21.11
C ILE A 385 -3.87 19.39 20.64
N ARG A 386 -3.51 19.58 19.36
CA ARG A 386 -3.13 20.87 18.78
C ARG A 386 -4.21 21.93 18.97
N LYS A 387 -5.49 21.57 18.80
CA LYS A 387 -6.62 22.50 18.99
C LYS A 387 -6.63 23.07 20.42
N LEU A 388 -6.54 22.20 21.42
CA LEU A 388 -6.49 22.58 22.84
C LEU A 388 -5.20 23.34 23.17
N TYR A 389 -4.06 22.87 22.67
CA TYR A 389 -2.75 23.50 22.89
C TYR A 389 -2.71 24.95 22.40
N ARG A 390 -3.19 25.23 21.18
CA ARG A 390 -3.23 26.59 20.63
C ARG A 390 -4.23 27.49 21.34
N GLN A 391 -5.31 26.92 21.91
CA GLN A 391 -6.31 27.67 22.67
C GLN A 391 -5.82 28.03 24.08
N LEU A 392 -5.13 27.10 24.76
CA LEU A 392 -4.75 27.25 26.16
C LEU A 392 -3.36 27.87 26.37
N ALA A 393 -2.44 27.72 25.41
CA ALA A 393 -1.07 28.23 25.52
C ALA A 393 -0.83 29.45 24.60
N PRO A 394 -0.66 30.67 25.16
CA PRO A 394 -0.23 31.84 24.40
C PRO A 394 1.09 31.62 23.67
N LEU A 395 1.34 32.41 22.62
CA LEU A 395 2.50 32.27 21.74
C LEU A 395 3.84 32.25 22.50
N GLN A 396 3.96 33.02 23.57
CA GLN A 396 5.18 33.10 24.41
C GLN A 396 5.46 31.76 25.10
N ILE A 397 4.43 31.12 25.66
CA ILE A 397 4.54 29.80 26.28
C ILE A 397 4.89 28.75 25.23
N ARG A 398 4.27 28.80 24.04
CA ARG A 398 4.56 27.85 22.96
C ARG A 398 5.99 27.98 22.44
N LYS A 399 6.52 29.20 22.32
CA LYS A 399 7.94 29.46 22.01
C LYS A 399 8.88 28.89 23.08
N LEU A 400 8.53 29.04 24.36
CA LEU A 400 9.29 28.46 25.46
C LEU A 400 9.29 26.93 25.40
N ILE A 401 8.12 26.31 25.20
CA ILE A 401 7.98 24.85 25.05
C ILE A 401 8.85 24.36 23.89
N ARG A 402 8.82 25.04 22.74
CA ARG A 402 9.67 24.69 21.58
C ARG A 402 11.16 24.80 21.90
N LEU A 403 11.58 25.85 22.61
CA LEU A 403 12.97 26.02 23.02
C LEU A 403 13.42 24.90 23.96
N ILE A 404 12.58 24.53 24.92
CA ILE A 404 12.84 23.42 25.84
C ILE A 404 12.91 22.08 25.09
N ALA A 405 11.94 21.82 24.21
CA ALA A 405 11.90 20.60 23.39
C ALA A 405 13.17 20.45 22.53
N ASN A 406 13.63 21.54 21.91
CA ASN A 406 14.86 21.53 21.09
C ASN A 406 16.14 21.28 21.89
N LYS A 407 16.15 21.52 23.21
CA LYS A 407 17.29 21.22 24.09
C LYS A 407 17.30 19.79 24.62
N MET A 408 16.24 19.01 24.39
CA MET A 408 16.18 17.63 24.87
C MET A 408 17.18 16.75 24.11
N PRO A 409 17.90 15.86 24.82
CA PRO A 409 18.85 14.95 24.21
C PRO A 409 18.15 14.03 23.20
N VAL A 410 18.88 13.69 22.13
CA VAL A 410 18.38 12.80 21.08
C VAL A 410 18.32 11.37 21.61
N SER A 411 17.18 10.70 21.42
CA SER A 411 17.01 9.28 21.68
C SER A 411 16.63 8.56 20.38
N HIS A 412 17.25 7.42 20.10
CA HIS A 412 16.94 6.56 18.95
C HIS A 412 15.83 5.52 19.28
N SER A 413 15.18 5.62 20.44
CA SER A 413 14.06 4.75 20.80
C SER A 413 12.83 5.05 19.95
N LYS A 414 12.06 4.02 19.57
CA LYS A 414 10.78 4.15 18.85
C LYS A 414 9.85 5.18 19.52
N LEU A 415 9.39 6.18 18.76
CA LEU A 415 8.51 7.26 19.22
C LEU A 415 8.99 7.90 20.55
N SER A 416 10.27 8.29 20.61
CA SER A 416 10.86 8.91 21.81
C SER A 416 10.13 10.17 22.25
N VAL A 417 10.23 10.49 23.55
CA VAL A 417 9.60 11.70 24.12
C VAL A 417 10.16 12.97 23.48
N ASP A 418 11.47 13.02 23.22
CA ASP A 418 12.08 14.19 22.58
C ASP A 418 11.59 14.35 21.14
N PHE A 419 11.47 13.26 20.37
CA PHE A 419 10.91 13.27 19.02
C PHE A 419 9.47 13.78 19.02
N LEU A 420 8.60 13.21 19.86
CA LEU A 420 7.19 13.59 19.94
C LEU A 420 7.03 15.07 20.33
N LEU A 421 7.81 15.57 21.30
CA LEU A 421 7.74 16.97 21.73
C LEU A 421 8.27 17.95 20.68
N LYS A 422 9.40 17.62 20.04
CA LYS A 422 9.97 18.45 18.95
C LYS A 422 9.01 18.50 17.76
N ARG A 423 8.50 17.35 17.30
CA ARG A 423 7.52 17.24 16.21
C ARG A 423 6.22 17.97 16.54
N PHE A 424 5.66 17.74 17.74
CA PHE A 424 4.41 18.40 18.14
C PHE A 424 4.56 19.91 18.26
N SER A 425 5.57 20.40 18.99
CA SER A 425 5.73 21.83 19.27
C SER A 425 6.00 22.66 18.03
N ALA A 426 6.74 22.12 17.06
CA ALA A 426 6.93 22.76 15.75
C ALA A 426 5.70 22.60 14.85
N GLY A 427 5.17 21.38 14.72
CA GLY A 427 4.02 21.06 13.87
C GLY A 427 2.75 21.81 14.25
N ALA A 428 2.54 22.09 15.54
CA ALA A 428 1.35 22.78 16.04
C ALA A 428 1.21 24.22 15.49
N GLU A 429 2.29 24.84 15.02
CA GLU A 429 2.29 26.21 14.52
C GLU A 429 1.69 26.34 13.11
N TYR A 430 1.81 25.29 12.30
CA TYR A 430 1.34 25.25 10.92
C TYR A 430 -0.19 25.19 10.79
N GLY A 431 -0.72 25.34 9.56
CA GLY A 431 -2.10 25.01 9.20
C GLY A 431 -2.41 23.53 9.42
N VAL A 432 -3.66 23.11 9.23
CA VAL A 432 -4.07 21.73 9.60
C VAL A 432 -3.40 20.70 8.69
N ALA A 433 -3.46 20.91 7.37
CA ALA A 433 -2.88 20.01 6.38
C ALA A 433 -1.34 19.99 6.45
N GLU A 434 -0.73 21.18 6.56
CA GLU A 434 0.72 21.32 6.69
C GLU A 434 1.22 20.69 7.99
N ALA A 435 0.49 20.84 9.09
CA ALA A 435 0.83 20.17 10.34
C ALA A 435 0.78 18.64 10.19
N HIS A 436 -0.24 18.11 9.50
CA HIS A 436 -0.36 16.67 9.24
C HIS A 436 0.79 16.14 8.39
N PHE A 437 1.13 16.82 7.29
CA PHE A 437 2.35 16.55 6.51
C PHE A 437 3.61 16.66 7.38
N TYR A 438 3.69 17.69 8.23
CA TYR A 438 4.84 17.93 9.10
C TYR A 438 5.09 16.77 10.08
N TRP A 439 4.06 16.04 10.48
CA TRP A 439 4.23 14.84 11.30
C TRP A 439 4.81 13.66 10.52
N ARG A 440 4.52 13.59 9.22
CA ARG A 440 4.87 12.43 8.37
C ARG A 440 6.20 12.61 7.64
N HIS A 441 6.63 13.85 7.35
CA HIS A 441 7.80 14.07 6.50
C HIS A 441 9.10 13.50 7.07
N VAL A 442 9.97 13.05 6.17
CA VAL A 442 11.34 12.64 6.42
C VAL A 442 12.26 13.86 6.35
N LEU A 443 12.43 14.44 5.16
CA LEU A 443 13.15 15.69 4.95
C LEU A 443 12.18 16.84 4.67
N ALA A 444 12.45 17.98 5.30
CA ALA A 444 11.74 19.22 5.01
C ALA A 444 12.22 19.82 3.68
N GLU A 445 11.43 20.75 3.14
CA GLU A 445 11.70 21.36 1.83
C GLU A 445 13.07 22.03 1.71
N ALA A 446 13.53 22.74 2.75
CA ALA A 446 14.85 23.36 2.75
C ALA A 446 15.97 22.30 2.64
N GLU A 447 15.81 21.18 3.34
CA GLU A 447 16.80 20.10 3.36
C GLU A 447 16.85 19.36 2.02
N LYS A 448 15.69 19.17 1.38
CA LYS A 448 15.63 18.61 0.02
C LYS A 448 16.27 19.50 -1.02
N LYS A 449 16.07 20.82 -0.93
CA LYS A 449 16.72 21.77 -1.86
C LYS A 449 18.24 21.74 -1.74
N GLU A 450 18.75 21.52 -0.52
CA GLU A 450 20.17 21.29 -0.31
C GLU A 450 20.62 19.92 -0.84
N LEU A 451 19.84 18.86 -0.59
CA LEU A 451 20.15 17.49 -0.99
C LEU A 451 20.10 17.29 -2.53
N MET A 452 19.17 17.97 -3.21
CA MET A 452 18.93 17.87 -4.65
C MET A 452 19.03 19.26 -5.32
N PRO A 453 20.20 19.92 -5.31
CA PRO A 453 20.32 21.33 -5.69
C PRO A 453 19.90 21.61 -7.13
N LYS A 454 20.17 20.67 -8.05
CA LYS A 454 19.80 20.74 -9.48
C LYS A 454 18.29 20.61 -9.73
N HIS A 455 17.53 20.17 -8.73
CA HIS A 455 16.11 19.83 -8.83
C HIS A 455 15.26 20.59 -7.79
N SER A 456 15.73 21.75 -7.34
CA SER A 456 15.13 22.55 -6.27
C SER A 456 13.90 23.38 -6.69
N GLY A 457 13.53 23.34 -7.98
CA GLY A 457 12.45 24.13 -8.58
C GLY A 457 11.06 23.47 -8.55
N PHE A 458 10.94 22.22 -8.09
CA PHE A 458 9.66 21.52 -8.00
C PHE A 458 8.76 22.10 -6.90
N GLN A 459 7.46 21.77 -6.99
CA GLN A 459 6.54 22.20 -5.97
C GLN A 459 6.88 21.57 -4.60
N PRO A 460 6.73 22.32 -3.51
CA PRO A 460 6.84 21.78 -2.17
C PRO A 460 5.89 20.59 -1.92
N SER A 461 6.34 19.56 -1.23
CA SER A 461 5.56 18.32 -1.02
C SER A 461 4.36 18.51 -0.10
N ASP A 462 4.37 19.53 0.76
CA ASP A 462 3.21 19.92 1.56
C ASP A 462 2.07 20.48 0.69
N ARG A 463 2.35 20.91 -0.56
CA ARG A 463 1.32 21.32 -1.52
C ARG A 463 0.36 20.18 -1.87
N LEU A 464 0.86 18.95 -2.03
CA LEU A 464 0.01 17.77 -2.27
C LEU A 464 -1.05 17.61 -1.16
N PHE A 465 -0.66 17.86 0.09
CA PHE A 465 -1.55 17.71 1.25
C PHE A 465 -2.51 18.89 1.37
N THR A 466 -2.01 20.12 1.21
CA THR A 466 -2.82 21.35 1.33
C THR A 466 -3.83 21.48 0.20
N GLU A 467 -3.44 21.25 -1.04
CA GLU A 467 -4.35 21.33 -2.19
C GLU A 467 -5.47 20.30 -2.09
N MET A 468 -5.15 19.05 -1.69
CA MET A 468 -6.17 18.04 -1.42
C MET A 468 -7.08 18.48 -0.27
N PHE A 469 -6.52 18.94 0.85
CA PHE A 469 -7.31 19.38 2.00
C PHE A 469 -8.30 20.51 1.66
N ASP A 470 -7.84 21.49 0.91
CA ASP A 470 -8.61 22.68 0.52
C ASP A 470 -9.69 22.33 -0.52
N SER A 471 -9.45 21.32 -1.36
CA SER A 471 -10.45 20.82 -2.32
C SER A 471 -11.64 20.11 -1.66
N LEU A 472 -11.47 19.61 -0.44
CA LEU A 472 -12.49 18.81 0.27
C LEU A 472 -13.52 19.69 0.98
N THR A 473 -14.80 19.37 0.81
CA THR A 473 -15.94 20.11 1.36
C THR A 473 -16.45 19.56 2.70
N TYR A 474 -15.70 18.66 3.34
CA TYR A 474 -16.11 18.04 4.61
C TYR A 474 -16.10 19.05 5.77
N ASN A 475 -17.09 18.95 6.66
CA ASN A 475 -17.27 19.89 7.78
C ASN A 475 -16.23 19.76 8.90
N ASP A 476 -15.59 18.59 9.05
CA ASP A 476 -14.62 18.31 10.11
C ASP A 476 -13.25 18.02 9.49
N ASP A 477 -12.21 18.73 9.93
CA ASP A 477 -10.87 18.57 9.35
C ASP A 477 -10.29 17.17 9.59
N LEU A 478 -10.71 16.44 10.63
CA LEU A 478 -10.25 15.07 10.84
C LEU A 478 -10.66 14.18 9.67
N ASN A 479 -11.84 14.39 9.09
CA ASN A 479 -12.29 13.64 7.92
C ASN A 479 -11.48 14.02 6.67
N LYS A 480 -11.08 15.29 6.53
CA LYS A 480 -10.17 15.72 5.46
C LYS A 480 -8.79 15.07 5.59
N ILE A 481 -8.25 15.04 6.81
CA ILE A 481 -7.01 14.32 7.14
C ILE A 481 -7.15 12.82 6.84
N SER A 482 -8.27 12.20 7.21
CA SER A 482 -8.53 10.78 6.95
C SER A 482 -8.57 10.49 5.45
N HIS A 483 -9.17 11.39 4.66
CA HIS A 483 -9.19 11.27 3.20
C HIS A 483 -7.77 11.35 2.61
N ILE A 484 -6.94 12.28 3.09
CA ILE A 484 -5.53 12.40 2.69
C ILE A 484 -4.74 11.11 3.02
N ASP A 485 -4.93 10.56 4.22
CA ASP A 485 -4.27 9.31 4.61
C ASP A 485 -4.72 8.13 3.73
N MET A 486 -6.02 8.04 3.40
CA MET A 486 -6.54 7.03 2.48
C MET A 486 -6.03 7.19 1.04
N ARG A 487 -5.71 8.42 0.59
CA ARG A 487 -5.31 8.70 -0.81
C ARG A 487 -3.81 8.67 -1.06
N TYR A 488 -3.01 9.05 -0.08
CA TYR A 488 -1.55 9.06 -0.21
C TYR A 488 -0.93 7.97 0.66
N PHE A 489 -1.08 8.06 1.98
CA PHE A 489 -0.33 7.20 2.89
C PHE A 489 -0.67 5.70 2.72
N LEU A 490 -1.96 5.36 2.66
CA LEU A 490 -2.38 3.97 2.48
C LEU A 490 -1.90 3.40 1.14
N ILE A 491 -2.16 4.14 0.05
CA ILE A 491 -1.96 3.65 -1.32
C ILE A 491 -0.48 3.62 -1.67
N ASP A 492 0.19 4.76 -1.52
CA ASP A 492 1.52 4.98 -2.07
C ASP A 492 2.63 4.44 -1.17
N ASP A 493 2.34 4.21 0.13
CA ASP A 493 3.31 3.63 1.08
C ASP A 493 2.94 2.18 1.43
N LEU A 494 1.81 1.99 2.11
CA LEU A 494 1.50 0.70 2.72
C LEU A 494 1.14 -0.36 1.69
N MET A 495 0.30 -0.02 0.70
CA MET A 495 -0.14 -1.00 -0.31
C MET A 495 1.00 -1.41 -1.25
N VAL A 496 1.89 -0.49 -1.62
CA VAL A 496 3.10 -0.78 -2.41
C VAL A 496 3.94 -1.85 -1.73
N LYS A 497 4.33 -1.60 -0.47
CA LYS A 497 5.13 -2.55 0.33
C LYS A 497 4.43 -3.89 0.46
N ASN A 498 3.15 -3.90 0.87
CA ASN A 498 2.44 -5.13 1.14
C ASN A 498 2.30 -5.96 -0.14
N ASP A 499 1.84 -5.37 -1.25
CA ASP A 499 1.71 -6.10 -2.51
C ASP A 499 3.06 -6.65 -3.00
N ARG A 500 4.10 -5.81 -3.11
CA ARG A 500 5.38 -6.21 -3.68
C ARG A 500 6.09 -7.27 -2.86
N MET A 501 6.10 -7.12 -1.53
CA MET A 501 6.86 -8.02 -0.65
C MET A 501 6.18 -9.37 -0.49
N TYR A 502 4.85 -9.43 -0.42
CA TYR A 502 4.15 -10.72 -0.41
C TYR A 502 4.20 -11.40 -1.78
N MET A 503 4.05 -10.65 -2.87
CA MET A 503 4.07 -11.22 -4.22
C MET A 503 5.48 -11.61 -4.69
N ALA A 504 6.54 -11.06 -4.12
CA ALA A 504 7.91 -11.58 -4.31
C ALA A 504 8.02 -13.08 -3.94
N HIS A 505 7.18 -13.53 -2.99
CA HIS A 505 7.05 -14.92 -2.60
C HIS A 505 5.75 -15.58 -3.06
N SER A 506 5.04 -15.00 -4.02
CA SER A 506 3.79 -15.56 -4.56
C SER A 506 2.70 -15.77 -3.49
N ILE A 507 2.56 -14.81 -2.57
CA ILE A 507 1.51 -14.82 -1.55
C ILE A 507 0.50 -13.70 -1.82
N GLU A 508 -0.78 -14.06 -1.83
CA GLU A 508 -1.88 -13.11 -1.87
C GLU A 508 -2.10 -12.47 -0.49
N ALA A 509 -1.90 -11.16 -0.38
CA ALA A 509 -2.28 -10.41 0.81
C ALA A 509 -3.70 -9.87 0.71
N ARG A 510 -4.54 -10.09 1.72
CA ARG A 510 -5.94 -9.64 1.79
C ARG A 510 -6.12 -8.58 2.87
N PHE A 511 -6.98 -7.60 2.63
CA PHE A 511 -7.15 -6.43 3.51
C PHE A 511 -8.61 -6.27 3.96
N PRO A 512 -9.07 -7.04 4.98
CA PRO A 512 -10.47 -6.99 5.41
C PRO A 512 -10.95 -5.61 5.83
N TYR A 513 -10.08 -4.75 6.37
CA TYR A 513 -10.44 -3.38 6.76
C TYR A 513 -10.77 -2.46 5.57
N LEU A 514 -10.40 -2.86 4.36
CA LEU A 514 -10.70 -2.15 3.12
C LEU A 514 -11.92 -2.72 2.39
N ASP A 515 -12.76 -3.51 3.08
CA ASP A 515 -14.06 -3.87 2.56
C ASP A 515 -14.95 -2.63 2.37
N GLN A 516 -15.64 -2.53 1.23
CA GLN A 516 -16.37 -1.33 0.84
C GLN A 516 -17.43 -0.93 1.89
N GLU A 517 -18.27 -1.87 2.32
CA GLU A 517 -19.37 -1.57 3.26
C GLU A 517 -18.84 -1.13 4.63
N LEU A 518 -17.73 -1.75 5.07
CA LEU A 518 -17.05 -1.40 6.30
C LEU A 518 -16.46 0.02 6.23
N VAL A 519 -15.75 0.36 5.16
CA VAL A 519 -15.12 1.67 4.99
C VAL A 519 -16.19 2.77 4.85
N GLU A 520 -17.23 2.54 4.04
CA GLU A 520 -18.33 3.49 3.86
C GLU A 520 -19.09 3.73 5.18
N PHE A 521 -19.33 2.67 5.97
CA PHE A 521 -19.91 2.84 7.29
C PHE A 521 -18.98 3.64 8.21
N CYS A 522 -17.68 3.35 8.22
CA CYS A 522 -16.71 4.11 8.99
C CYS A 522 -16.64 5.58 8.58
N ALA A 523 -16.80 5.90 7.29
CA ALA A 523 -16.87 7.28 6.79
C ALA A 523 -18.13 8.04 7.29
N ARG A 524 -19.17 7.31 7.69
CA ARG A 524 -20.38 7.85 8.34
C ARG A 524 -20.30 7.97 9.86
N ILE A 525 -19.32 7.34 10.51
CA ILE A 525 -19.18 7.45 11.97
C ILE A 525 -18.74 8.88 12.35
N PRO A 526 -19.43 9.55 13.29
CA PRO A 526 -19.00 10.85 13.81
C PRO A 526 -17.55 10.87 14.30
N PRO A 527 -16.75 11.91 13.97
CA PRO A 527 -15.37 12.06 14.46
C PRO A 527 -15.22 11.91 15.97
N SER A 528 -16.23 12.32 16.75
CA SER A 528 -16.28 12.19 18.21
C SER A 528 -16.33 10.75 18.72
N LEU A 529 -16.84 9.80 17.92
CA LEU A 529 -16.85 8.37 18.21
C LEU A 529 -15.60 7.66 17.66
N LYS A 530 -14.95 8.20 16.62
CA LYS A 530 -13.65 7.71 16.16
C LYS A 530 -12.53 8.02 17.15
N ILE A 531 -12.49 9.27 17.63
CA ILE A 531 -11.58 9.72 18.69
C ILE A 531 -12.38 10.30 19.85
N LYS A 532 -12.56 9.53 20.93
CA LYS A 532 -13.29 9.96 22.13
C LYS A 532 -12.32 10.37 23.24
N GLY A 533 -12.40 11.63 23.69
CA GLY A 533 -11.37 12.20 24.57
C GLY A 533 -9.99 12.11 23.90
N PHE A 534 -9.00 11.50 24.56
CA PHE A 534 -7.68 11.21 23.97
C PHE A 534 -7.54 9.76 23.45
N THR A 535 -8.64 9.01 23.45
CA THR A 535 -8.65 7.62 22.96
C THR A 535 -8.94 7.62 21.47
N ARG A 536 -7.93 7.32 20.68
CA ARG A 536 -8.03 7.02 19.23
C ARG A 536 -8.67 5.65 19.00
N ARG A 537 -9.09 5.36 17.76
CA ARG A 537 -9.71 4.09 17.35
C ARG A 537 -10.77 3.58 18.34
N TYR A 538 -11.53 4.54 18.90
CA TYR A 538 -12.37 4.30 20.07
C TYR A 538 -13.54 3.38 19.71
N ILE A 539 -14.22 3.64 18.60
CA ILE A 539 -15.39 2.85 18.19
C ILE A 539 -15.03 1.39 17.87
N GLN A 540 -13.88 1.14 17.23
CA GLN A 540 -13.40 -0.23 16.98
C GLN A 540 -13.07 -0.95 18.29
N LYS A 541 -12.43 -0.25 19.24
CA LYS A 541 -12.22 -0.77 20.59
C LYS A 541 -13.56 -1.12 21.24
N ALA A 542 -14.56 -0.24 21.16
CA ALA A 542 -15.88 -0.50 21.71
C ALA A 542 -16.56 -1.73 21.08
N ALA A 543 -16.46 -1.89 19.75
CA ALA A 543 -17.00 -3.02 19.01
C ALA A 543 -16.36 -4.37 19.39
N MET A 544 -15.11 -4.37 19.83
CA MET A 544 -14.32 -5.59 20.09
C MET A 544 -14.05 -5.83 21.59
N ARG A 545 -14.72 -5.07 22.47
CA ARG A 545 -14.45 -5.05 23.92
C ARG A 545 -14.58 -6.43 24.58
N ASP A 546 -15.58 -7.19 24.17
CA ASP A 546 -15.95 -8.45 24.83
C ASP A 546 -15.23 -9.68 24.23
N ILE A 547 -14.46 -9.46 23.17
CA ILE A 547 -13.80 -10.54 22.40
C ILE A 547 -12.27 -10.46 22.56
N LEU A 548 -11.71 -9.25 22.62
CA LEU A 548 -10.26 -9.09 22.76
C LEU A 548 -9.78 -9.18 24.21
N PRO A 549 -8.60 -9.79 24.46
CA PRO A 549 -7.94 -9.70 25.76
C PRO A 549 -7.76 -8.24 26.21
N ARG A 550 -8.06 -7.96 27.47
CA ARG A 550 -8.01 -6.60 28.06
C ARG A 550 -6.67 -5.91 27.84
N GLN A 551 -5.57 -6.67 27.83
CA GLN A 551 -4.21 -6.19 27.61
C GLN A 551 -4.02 -5.66 26.18
N ILE A 552 -4.60 -6.32 25.18
CA ILE A 552 -4.55 -5.91 23.77
C ILE A 552 -5.47 -4.71 23.55
N TYR A 553 -6.72 -4.81 24.01
CA TYR A 553 -7.71 -3.73 23.93
C TYR A 553 -7.20 -2.39 24.52
N ARG A 554 -6.48 -2.42 25.65
CA ARG A 554 -5.95 -1.20 26.31
C ARG A 554 -4.64 -0.70 25.73
N ARG A 555 -3.99 -1.46 24.85
CA ARG A 555 -2.71 -1.09 24.24
C ARG A 555 -2.85 0.23 23.47
N LYS A 556 -1.80 1.05 23.54
CA LYS A 556 -1.63 2.20 22.63
C LYS A 556 -1.24 1.68 21.25
N ASN A 557 -1.70 2.36 20.20
CA ASN A 557 -1.29 1.98 18.85
C ASN A 557 0.22 2.18 18.68
N MET A 558 0.88 1.22 18.05
CA MET A 558 2.28 1.32 17.64
C MET A 558 2.38 0.66 16.27
N GLY A 559 2.68 1.46 15.24
CA GLY A 559 2.92 0.94 13.89
C GLY A 559 4.21 0.13 13.83
N LEU A 560 4.35 -0.75 12.84
CA LEU A 560 5.60 -1.48 12.62
C LEU A 560 6.64 -0.50 12.05
N GLU A 561 7.72 -0.26 12.80
CA GLU A 561 8.83 0.60 12.39
C GLU A 561 10.11 -0.18 12.63
N MET A 562 11.08 -0.07 11.72
CA MET A 562 12.38 -0.75 11.88
C MET A 562 13.40 0.17 12.56
N PRO A 563 14.28 -0.37 13.42
CA PRO A 563 15.28 0.40 14.18
C PRO A 563 16.50 0.81 13.33
N HIS A 564 16.27 1.37 12.14
CA HIS A 564 17.33 1.76 11.22
C HIS A 564 18.29 2.81 11.83
N SER A 565 17.81 3.74 12.67
CA SER A 565 18.66 4.68 13.44
C SER A 565 19.63 4.00 14.40
N ILE A 566 19.30 2.80 14.89
CA ILE A 566 20.19 2.01 15.76
C ILE A 566 21.14 1.20 14.89
N TRP A 567 20.62 0.54 13.85
CA TRP A 567 21.42 -0.27 12.95
C TRP A 567 22.51 0.53 12.24
N PHE A 568 22.26 1.77 11.83
CA PHE A 568 23.29 2.64 11.23
C PHE A 568 24.47 2.95 12.15
N MET A 569 24.25 2.93 13.47
CA MET A 569 25.35 3.10 14.45
C MET A 569 26.22 1.85 14.57
N ASN A 570 25.69 0.70 14.13
CA ASN A 570 26.20 -0.64 14.40
C ASN A 570 26.28 -1.46 13.09
N GLU A 571 25.37 -2.41 12.86
CA GLU A 571 25.45 -3.43 11.81
C GLU A 571 25.33 -2.90 10.38
N LEU A 572 24.62 -1.78 10.18
CA LEU A 572 24.50 -1.10 8.89
C LEU A 572 25.57 -0.02 8.69
N ARG A 573 26.50 0.17 9.63
CA ARG A 573 27.51 1.24 9.53
C ARG A 573 28.36 1.10 8.27
N ASP A 574 28.94 -0.08 8.05
CA ASP A 574 29.81 -0.33 6.89
C ASP A 574 29.03 -0.24 5.57
N THR A 575 27.79 -0.72 5.56
CA THR A 575 26.87 -0.54 4.42
C THR A 575 26.63 0.93 4.13
N GLY A 576 26.34 1.73 5.16
CA GLY A 576 26.17 3.18 5.06
C GLY A 576 27.42 3.88 4.54
N GLU A 577 28.59 3.62 5.13
CA GLU A 577 29.88 4.21 4.69
C GLU A 577 30.18 3.92 3.21
N ASN A 578 29.86 2.70 2.75
CA ASN A 578 30.04 2.34 1.34
C ASN A 578 29.08 3.09 0.41
N TYR A 579 27.77 3.03 0.67
CA TYR A 579 26.76 3.65 -0.20
C TYR A 579 26.80 5.18 -0.16
N PHE A 580 27.05 5.78 1.00
CA PHE A 580 27.13 7.24 1.16
C PHE A 580 28.48 7.83 0.73
N SER A 581 29.38 7.02 0.18
CA SER A 581 30.63 7.50 -0.39
C SER A 581 30.37 8.49 -1.53
N LYS A 582 31.23 9.52 -1.64
CA LYS A 582 31.13 10.57 -2.66
C LYS A 582 30.93 10.00 -4.08
N LYS A 583 31.70 8.95 -4.41
CA LYS A 583 31.62 8.26 -5.70
C LYS A 583 30.22 7.69 -5.97
N ASN A 584 29.61 7.01 -5.01
CA ASN A 584 28.31 6.36 -5.20
C ASN A 584 27.17 7.37 -5.24
N VAL A 585 27.26 8.47 -4.48
CA VAL A 585 26.24 9.52 -4.47
C VAL A 585 26.30 10.37 -5.75
N GLU A 586 27.47 10.87 -6.14
CA GLU A 586 27.62 11.75 -7.33
C GLU A 586 27.26 11.03 -8.63
N LYS A 587 27.46 9.71 -8.69
CA LYS A 587 27.06 8.83 -9.80
C LYS A 587 25.56 8.91 -10.12
N THR A 588 24.72 9.29 -9.15
CA THR A 588 23.28 9.47 -9.39
C THR A 588 22.95 10.76 -10.14
N GLU A 589 23.87 11.72 -10.14
CA GLU A 589 23.71 13.09 -10.65
C GLU A 589 22.58 13.92 -10.01
N ILE A 590 21.82 13.32 -9.09
CA ILE A 590 20.64 13.86 -8.42
C ILE A 590 20.97 14.39 -7.03
N LEU A 591 21.74 13.63 -6.25
CA LEU A 591 22.05 13.91 -4.85
C LEU A 591 23.39 14.64 -4.68
N ASP A 592 23.43 15.56 -3.73
CA ASP A 592 24.65 16.23 -3.29
C ASP A 592 25.40 15.39 -2.24
N ALA A 593 26.60 14.94 -2.59
CA ALA A 593 27.42 14.08 -1.74
C ALA A 593 27.86 14.73 -0.42
N GLU A 594 28.11 16.04 -0.42
CA GLU A 594 28.51 16.75 0.80
C GLU A 594 27.34 16.82 1.78
N LYS A 595 26.12 17.05 1.28
CA LYS A 595 24.92 17.04 2.11
C LYS A 595 24.59 15.68 2.69
N VAL A 596 24.72 14.60 1.90
CA VAL A 596 24.58 13.23 2.43
C VAL A 596 25.60 12.97 3.54
N ARG A 597 26.85 13.38 3.35
CA ARG A 597 27.92 13.21 4.35
C ARG A 597 27.67 14.00 5.63
N VAL A 598 27.12 15.22 5.55
CA VAL A 598 26.72 16.00 6.72
C VAL A 598 25.63 15.27 7.51
N LEU A 599 24.58 14.78 6.85
CA LEU A 599 23.51 14.02 7.50
C LEU A 599 24.05 12.78 8.20
N TRP A 600 24.98 12.07 7.55
CA TRP A 600 25.65 10.88 8.10
C TRP A 600 26.46 11.20 9.36
N HIS A 601 27.32 12.22 9.31
CA HIS A 601 28.14 12.60 10.46
C HIS A 601 27.30 13.10 11.64
N GLN A 602 26.25 13.89 11.39
CA GLN A 602 25.33 14.35 12.44
C GLN A 602 24.61 13.19 13.14
N HIS A 603 24.29 12.12 12.39
CA HIS A 603 23.68 10.92 12.95
C HIS A 603 24.66 10.15 13.82
N LEU A 604 25.86 9.86 13.29
CA LEU A 604 26.90 9.13 14.02
C LEU A 604 27.39 9.88 15.27
N SER A 605 27.41 11.22 15.25
CA SER A 605 27.77 12.05 16.40
C SER A 605 26.64 12.23 17.42
N ARG A 606 25.42 11.74 17.11
CA ARG A 606 24.18 11.98 17.88
C ARG A 606 23.79 13.46 18.02
N GLU A 607 24.28 14.32 17.13
CA GLU A 607 23.84 15.70 17.05
C GLU A 607 22.36 15.77 16.63
N ARG A 608 21.98 14.93 15.66
CA ARG A 608 20.61 14.83 15.16
C ARG A 608 20.32 13.40 14.70
N ASP A 609 19.14 12.88 15.04
CA ASP A 609 18.67 11.63 14.45
C ASP A 609 18.24 11.85 12.98
N ASN A 610 19.12 11.50 12.04
CA ASN A 610 18.84 11.50 10.61
C ASN A 610 18.55 10.09 10.07
N GLY A 611 18.32 9.08 10.92
CA GLY A 611 18.21 7.70 10.50
C GLY A 611 17.18 7.48 9.38
N ARG A 612 15.98 8.07 9.51
CA ARG A 612 14.92 7.91 8.49
C ARG A 612 15.31 8.51 7.14
N ALA A 613 15.99 9.66 7.16
CA ALA A 613 16.50 10.29 5.93
C ALA A 613 17.61 9.46 5.29
N LEU A 614 18.56 8.98 6.10
CA LEU A 614 19.65 8.12 5.65
C LEU A 614 19.14 6.79 5.11
N TRP A 615 18.08 6.24 5.69
CA TRP A 615 17.40 5.05 5.17
C TRP A 615 16.80 5.32 3.78
N CYS A 616 16.05 6.41 3.61
CA CYS A 616 15.52 6.79 2.29
C CYS A 616 16.63 6.99 1.25
N ILE A 617 17.75 7.61 1.63
CA ILE A 617 18.91 7.79 0.75
C ILE A 617 19.53 6.44 0.39
N LEU A 618 19.74 5.55 1.37
CA LEU A 618 20.28 4.21 1.13
C LEU A 618 19.41 3.41 0.15
N ILE A 619 18.09 3.38 0.38
CA ILE A 619 17.13 2.69 -0.48
C ILE A 619 17.17 3.25 -1.90
N PHE A 620 17.19 4.57 -2.06
CA PHE A 620 17.32 5.19 -3.38
C PHE A 620 18.63 4.80 -4.07
N LEU A 621 19.76 4.81 -3.37
CA LEU A 621 21.06 4.46 -3.95
C LEU A 621 21.11 2.97 -4.37
N VAL A 622 20.56 2.07 -3.56
CA VAL A 622 20.45 0.64 -3.90
C VAL A 622 19.56 0.46 -5.13
N TRP A 623 18.39 1.10 -5.14
CA TRP A 623 17.47 1.07 -6.28
C TRP A 623 18.13 1.62 -7.56
N PHE A 624 18.79 2.78 -7.49
CA PHE A 624 19.45 3.40 -8.63
C PHE A 624 20.54 2.49 -9.20
N ASP A 625 21.34 1.86 -8.34
CA ASP A 625 22.38 0.93 -8.77
C ASP A 625 21.78 -0.29 -9.50
N LEU A 626 20.71 -0.87 -8.96
CA LEU A 626 20.04 -2.05 -9.53
C LEU A 626 19.29 -1.79 -10.84
N PHE A 627 18.55 -0.68 -10.93
CA PHE A 627 17.61 -0.44 -12.02
C PHE A 627 18.17 0.48 -13.10
N ILE A 628 19.02 1.44 -12.73
CA ILE A 628 19.52 2.49 -13.62
C ILE A 628 20.95 2.20 -14.05
N TYR A 629 21.88 2.09 -13.10
CA TYR A 629 23.30 2.02 -13.44
C TYR A 629 23.75 0.64 -13.92
N ASN A 630 23.60 -0.41 -13.10
CA ASN A 630 23.96 -1.77 -13.51
C ASN A 630 22.83 -2.40 -14.35
N GLY A 631 21.58 -2.08 -14.02
CA GLY A 631 20.40 -2.61 -14.71
C GLY A 631 20.23 -4.12 -14.55
N ASP A 632 20.74 -4.71 -13.46
CA ASP A 632 20.88 -6.15 -13.27
C ASP A 632 20.00 -6.73 -12.15
N TYR A 633 18.93 -6.01 -11.78
CA TYR A 633 17.93 -6.42 -10.78
C TYR A 633 17.44 -7.88 -10.93
N LYS A 634 17.34 -8.40 -12.16
CA LYS A 634 16.93 -9.79 -12.43
C LYS A 634 17.86 -10.85 -11.85
N LYS A 635 19.13 -10.54 -11.57
CA LYS A 635 20.08 -11.48 -10.93
C LYS A 635 19.63 -11.93 -9.54
N TYR A 636 18.73 -11.17 -8.92
CA TYR A 636 18.25 -11.42 -7.57
C TYR A 636 16.91 -12.15 -7.53
N TRP A 637 16.33 -12.48 -8.69
CA TRP A 637 15.12 -13.30 -8.76
C TRP A 637 15.50 -14.76 -8.57
N ARG A 638 15.04 -15.36 -7.47
CA ARG A 638 15.28 -16.77 -7.12
C ARG A 638 14.08 -17.64 -7.43
#